data_AF-A0A831Y4I7-F1
#
_entry.id   AF-A0A831Y4I7-F1
#
_cell.length_a   1.000
_cell.length_b   1.000
_cell.length_c   1.000
_cell.angle_alpha   90.00
_cell.angle_beta   90.00
_cell.angle_gamma   90.00
#
_symmetry.space_group_name_H-M   'P 1'
#
loop_
_entity.id
_entity.type
_entity.pdbx_description
1 polymer ?
#
loop_
_entity_poly.entity_id
_entity_poly.type
_entity_poly.pdbx_seq_one_letter_code
_entity_poly.pdbx_strand_id
1 'polypeptide(L)'
;MQQVNTNPSQLELNVRTEVKITAVITDRGEIFSGAFNLERLNPDGTVRVLGQLKDDGSKGDAQAGDGTFTLVQNFNETATGLVRLRIGGLVVLHSDKTAKLRIESAEFTIPVGVVLQAGFGGTIPGPGGTSVTVQPGTFSAPVIVGIAPAPAGKIVAPLSLPAGGLPFTLVAAVDLIVEAATFSGQTGPAAFPLEISVPLPAGVTDTEFIVGEQVLIDSLAGTPGLQLQVVPRALAAPTGGNIVTQPSALPGIRNGGVYAVLGGLGSGIVTGTVFNPGGTTPAAGVVVSNDTNTGVTITNGAGQYSLFISGGPFTLTAFHPFQGTTGTATGNITVPGSTVPNVNITLAPLANPPVTRPGIRNGGFERCDLSSWQFTGAAEVVQSFGPTAAVTNFVFTNPDTGQQYATTHPGGVTVLPREGACMAVVDTGGQAGQVASSLKQTFRVPAGARTLRIDFNYVSEELPEWQGSQFQDPFRVLVTPAGGSQTTVLEVTVDNVGPEGPGGFTIIGDCGFDGGDPTCGMTDWRTASVDLSQFAGQNVTIELLFTVTDVGDNIFDTRVFVDNIRFGTVFVDAKIASGASADLNRVDTDVVNATEVLSQAGLNVRLRNETFQLIANPGGLLDPDLSYTEGTNGCANPAQRDGQRTQEEIDLLALLRSPTQTDVNLYYARTAFRSDNAQLSGYAIGPDEYCNQVNILTNSGLLLMDRALTIGSPGILAHEIGHLLISPDNALSNLEHGVADSMNFMNGSATSLTSVITPGQSLNINRLNAPVIVP
;
A
#
# COMPACT_ATOMS: atom_id res chain seq x y z
N MET A 1 17.70 -1.29 9.65
CA MET A 1 16.74 -1.20 10.78
C MET A 1 15.44 -1.79 10.27
N GLN A 2 14.88 -2.77 10.95
CA GLN A 2 13.74 -3.54 10.44
C GLN A 2 12.39 -2.94 10.86
N GLN A 3 12.34 -2.33 12.05
CA GLN A 3 11.10 -1.82 12.62
C GLN A 3 11.40 -0.64 13.53
N VAL A 4 10.63 0.44 13.41
CA VAL A 4 10.67 1.60 14.31
C VAL A 4 9.25 1.81 14.84
N ASN A 5 9.09 1.80 16.16
CA ASN A 5 7.81 2.06 16.81
C ASN A 5 7.90 3.32 17.68
N THR A 6 6.78 4.01 17.83
CA THR A 6 6.64 5.18 18.72
C THR A 6 5.45 4.95 19.63
N ASN A 7 5.54 5.32 20.91
CA ASN A 7 4.44 5.27 21.86
C ASN A 7 4.40 6.50 22.79
N PRO A 8 3.37 7.36 22.70
CA PRO A 8 2.25 7.31 21.74
C PRO A 8 2.71 7.61 20.31
N SER A 9 1.94 7.19 19.30
CA SER A 9 2.20 7.48 17.88
C SER A 9 1.74 8.86 17.44
N GLN A 10 1.11 9.63 18.34
CA GLN A 10 0.51 10.91 18.04
C GLN A 10 0.71 11.90 19.19
N LEU A 11 0.63 13.20 18.86
CA LEU A 11 0.87 14.31 19.78
C LEU A 11 -0.33 15.23 19.83
N GLU A 12 -0.80 15.51 21.03
CA GLU A 12 -1.75 16.58 21.27
C GLU A 12 -1.04 17.94 21.28
N LEU A 13 -1.62 18.90 20.56
CA LEU A 13 -1.11 20.25 20.43
C LEU A 13 -1.00 20.95 21.78
N ASN A 14 0.14 21.61 22.05
CA ASN A 14 0.46 22.33 23.30
C ASN A 14 0.47 21.44 24.55
N VAL A 15 0.51 20.12 24.40
CA VAL A 15 0.69 19.18 25.50
C VAL A 15 2.09 18.62 25.45
N ARG A 16 2.76 18.62 26.61
CA ARG A 16 4.05 17.94 26.73
C ARG A 16 3.79 16.44 26.77
N THR A 17 4.17 15.75 25.71
CA THR A 17 3.98 14.31 25.57
C THR A 17 5.33 13.61 25.63
N GLU A 18 5.42 12.59 26.47
CA GLU A 18 6.57 11.70 26.53
C GLU A 18 6.35 10.55 25.55
N VAL A 19 7.24 10.41 24.56
CA VAL A 19 7.17 9.39 23.53
C VAL A 19 8.33 8.41 23.71
N LYS A 20 8.01 7.12 23.83
CA LYS A 20 8.95 6.00 23.75
C LYS A 20 9.15 5.62 22.29
N ILE A 21 10.35 5.83 21.76
CA ILE A 21 10.77 5.38 20.43
C ILE A 21 11.58 4.09 20.60
N THR A 22 11.21 3.02 19.90
CA THR A 22 11.97 1.77 19.84
C THR A 22 12.37 1.45 18.40
N ALA A 23 13.52 0.80 18.22
CA ALA A 23 13.98 0.35 16.92
C ALA A 23 14.69 -1.00 17.01
N VAL A 24 14.31 -1.92 16.10
CA VAL A 24 14.88 -3.27 16.02
C VAL A 24 15.93 -3.34 14.90
N ILE A 25 17.08 -3.96 15.21
CA ILE A 25 18.20 -4.11 14.29
C ILE A 25 18.50 -5.59 14.03
N THR A 26 18.33 -6.00 12.77
CA THR A 26 18.34 -7.41 12.33
C THR A 26 19.72 -8.05 12.38
N ASP A 27 20.78 -7.34 11.98
CA ASP A 27 22.15 -7.87 11.89
C ASP A 27 23.00 -7.57 13.12
N ARG A 28 22.42 -7.76 14.32
CA ARG A 28 23.07 -7.43 15.59
C ARG A 28 24.43 -8.10 15.80
N GLY A 29 24.61 -9.30 15.25
CA GLY A 29 25.86 -10.07 15.37
C GLY A 29 27.03 -9.44 14.63
N GLU A 30 26.77 -8.56 13.66
CA GLU A 30 27.79 -7.82 12.94
C GLU A 30 28.09 -6.45 13.57
N ILE A 31 27.24 -5.91 14.45
CA ILE A 31 27.44 -4.59 15.03
C ILE A 31 28.24 -4.70 16.34
N PHE A 32 29.49 -4.25 16.31
CA PHE A 32 30.40 -4.29 17.47
C PHE A 32 30.02 -3.27 18.54
N SER A 33 29.59 -2.09 18.12
CA SER A 33 29.08 -1.02 18.98
C SER A 33 28.41 0.05 18.13
N GLY A 34 27.27 0.58 18.60
CA GLY A 34 26.59 1.70 17.98
C GLY A 34 25.67 2.39 18.98
N ALA A 35 25.63 3.72 18.94
CA ALA A 35 24.56 4.51 19.52
C ALA A 35 23.84 5.18 18.37
N PHE A 36 22.51 5.05 18.32
CA PHE A 36 21.72 5.61 17.24
C PHE A 36 21.09 6.91 17.71
N ASN A 37 21.28 7.97 16.94
CA ASN A 37 20.64 9.24 17.22
C ASN A 37 19.20 9.19 16.71
N LEU A 38 18.28 9.70 17.51
CA LEU A 38 17.00 10.17 17.00
C LEU A 38 17.22 11.55 16.40
N GLU A 39 16.92 11.68 15.12
CA GLU A 39 17.11 12.88 14.31
C GLU A 39 15.73 13.45 13.94
N ARG A 40 15.50 14.75 14.17
CA ARG A 40 14.35 15.50 13.65
C ARG A 40 14.74 16.18 12.34
N LEU A 41 13.92 16.00 11.32
CA LEU A 41 14.08 16.67 10.02
C LEU A 41 13.21 17.92 9.99
N ASN A 42 13.85 19.06 9.81
CA ASN A 42 13.14 20.33 9.68
C ASN A 42 12.71 20.55 8.20
N PRO A 43 11.65 21.33 7.96
CA PRO A 43 11.19 21.63 6.59
C PRO A 43 12.24 22.30 5.69
N ASP A 44 13.26 22.94 6.27
CA ASP A 44 14.38 23.55 5.56
C ASP A 44 15.50 22.57 5.19
N GLY A 45 15.31 21.27 5.47
CA GLY A 45 16.29 20.20 5.22
C GLY A 45 17.37 20.09 6.29
N THR A 46 17.33 20.91 7.35
CA THR A 46 18.27 20.78 8.47
C THR A 46 17.87 19.62 9.39
N VAL A 47 18.88 19.00 10.01
CA VAL A 47 18.70 17.87 10.92
C VAL A 47 19.10 18.28 12.34
N ARG A 48 18.23 17.97 13.32
CA ARG A 48 18.50 18.19 14.74
C ARG A 48 18.49 16.86 15.48
N VAL A 49 19.58 16.52 16.16
CA VAL A 49 19.62 15.36 17.06
C VAL A 49 18.80 15.66 18.32
N LEU A 50 17.85 14.78 18.64
CA LEU A 50 16.99 14.87 19.82
C LEU A 50 17.54 14.06 21.00
N GLY A 51 18.11 12.88 20.72
CA GLY A 51 18.64 11.98 21.74
C GLY A 51 19.29 10.75 21.13
N GLN A 52 19.67 9.78 21.98
CA GLN A 52 20.28 8.52 21.56
C GLN A 52 19.48 7.33 22.05
N LEU A 53 19.13 6.43 21.13
CA LEU A 53 18.53 5.14 21.42
C LEU A 53 19.61 4.17 21.91
N LYS A 54 19.26 3.35 22.91
CA LYS A 54 20.16 2.39 23.55
C LYS A 54 19.45 1.06 23.85
N ASP A 55 20.23 -0.01 23.79
CA ASP A 55 19.87 -1.38 24.18
C ASP A 55 20.69 -1.76 25.43
N ASP A 56 20.45 -1.02 26.53
CA ASP A 56 21.25 -1.10 27.77
C ASP A 56 20.41 -1.37 29.03
N GLY A 57 19.14 -1.70 28.87
CA GLY A 57 18.17 -1.92 29.95
C GLY A 57 17.85 -0.66 30.74
N SER A 58 18.12 0.53 30.18
CA SER A 58 17.89 1.82 30.82
C SER A 58 17.08 2.77 29.93
N LYS A 59 16.54 3.85 30.54
CA LYS A 59 15.85 4.95 29.83
C LYS A 59 14.72 4.50 28.88
N GLY A 60 13.92 3.54 29.35
CA GLY A 60 12.76 3.01 28.63
C GLY A 60 13.02 1.70 27.91
N ASP A 61 14.29 1.31 27.75
CA ASP A 61 14.65 -0.03 27.31
C ASP A 61 14.32 -1.07 28.38
N ALA A 62 13.60 -2.12 28.00
CA ALA A 62 13.06 -3.12 28.92
C ALA A 62 14.11 -4.20 29.27
N GLN A 63 14.97 -4.57 28.33
CA GLN A 63 15.94 -5.63 28.50
C GLN A 63 17.24 -5.34 27.74
N ALA A 64 18.32 -5.16 28.49
CA ALA A 64 19.64 -4.95 27.90
C ALA A 64 20.08 -6.13 27.02
N GLY A 65 20.52 -5.80 25.79
CA GLY A 65 21.09 -6.73 24.82
C GLY A 65 20.07 -7.56 24.05
N ASP A 66 18.79 -7.19 24.06
CA ASP A 66 17.75 -7.91 23.33
C ASP A 66 17.69 -7.53 21.83
N GLY A 67 18.37 -6.45 21.43
CA GLY A 67 18.40 -5.91 20.07
C GLY A 67 17.39 -4.79 19.82
N THR A 68 16.67 -4.34 20.84
CA THR A 68 15.67 -3.27 20.79
C THR A 68 16.25 -1.99 21.37
N PHE A 69 16.62 -1.06 20.48
CA PHE A 69 17.16 0.22 20.91
C PHE A 69 16.02 1.17 21.27
N THR A 70 16.05 1.71 22.49
CA THR A 70 14.98 2.56 23.01
C THR A 70 15.45 3.95 23.40
N LEU A 71 14.62 4.96 23.16
CA LEU A 71 14.74 6.32 23.69
C LEU A 71 13.37 6.82 24.15
N VAL A 72 13.32 7.42 25.32
CA VAL A 72 12.17 8.22 25.76
C VAL A 72 12.46 9.71 25.50
N GLN A 73 11.67 10.32 24.62
CA GLN A 73 11.81 11.71 24.16
C GLN A 73 10.55 12.52 24.48
N ASN A 74 10.74 13.70 25.06
CA ASN A 74 9.63 14.63 25.29
C ASN A 74 9.42 15.53 24.07
N PHE A 75 8.17 15.62 23.61
CA PHE A 75 7.71 16.55 22.59
C PHE A 75 6.74 17.56 23.21
N ASN A 76 6.73 18.78 22.69
CA ASN A 76 5.77 19.82 23.07
C ASN A 76 5.60 20.74 21.86
N GLU A 77 4.74 20.32 20.94
CA GLU A 77 4.55 20.98 19.68
C GLU A 77 3.50 22.09 19.81
N THR A 78 3.77 23.25 19.22
CA THR A 78 2.92 24.45 19.33
C THR A 78 2.13 24.74 18.05
N ALA A 79 2.29 23.92 17.02
CA ALA A 79 1.54 23.96 15.78
C ALA A 79 1.16 22.53 15.34
N THR A 80 0.02 22.38 14.66
CA THR A 80 -0.39 21.11 14.05
C THR A 80 0.51 20.76 12.86
N GLY A 81 0.59 19.49 12.51
CA GLY A 81 1.40 18.99 11.40
C GLY A 81 2.10 17.68 11.70
N LEU A 82 3.15 17.37 10.95
CA LEU A 82 3.90 16.12 11.09
C LEU A 82 5.29 16.39 11.66
N VAL A 83 5.64 15.75 12.78
CA VAL A 83 7.02 15.72 13.27
C VAL A 83 7.78 14.65 12.50
N ARG A 84 8.66 15.07 11.60
CA ARG A 84 9.48 14.17 10.79
C ARG A 84 10.72 13.73 11.54
N LEU A 85 10.90 12.42 11.65
CA LEU A 85 11.95 11.79 12.42
C LEU A 85 12.68 10.74 11.59
N ARG A 86 13.92 10.46 11.96
CA ARG A 86 14.72 9.37 11.44
C ARG A 86 15.67 8.90 12.52
N ILE A 87 16.09 7.64 12.45
CA ILE A 87 17.15 7.12 13.29
C ILE A 87 18.43 7.04 12.46
N GLY A 88 19.50 7.66 12.94
CA GLY A 88 20.77 7.75 12.24
C GLY A 88 21.95 7.43 13.17
N GLY A 89 22.91 6.65 12.72
CA GLY A 89 24.06 6.29 13.54
C GLY A 89 25.28 5.88 12.74
N LEU A 90 26.45 5.96 13.37
CA LEU A 90 27.67 5.32 12.87
C LEU A 90 27.86 4.00 13.62
N VAL A 91 27.97 2.91 12.88
CA VAL A 91 28.29 1.59 13.44
C VAL A 91 29.70 1.16 13.07
N VAL A 92 30.28 0.34 13.92
CA VAL A 92 31.53 -0.39 13.65
C VAL A 92 31.17 -1.86 13.51
N LEU A 93 31.69 -2.50 12.46
CA LEU A 93 31.38 -3.89 12.17
C LEU A 93 32.34 -4.84 12.92
N HIS A 94 31.85 -6.02 13.29
CA HIS A 94 32.65 -7.12 13.83
C HIS A 94 33.61 -7.68 12.77
N SER A 95 33.15 -7.74 11.52
CA SER A 95 33.88 -8.19 10.34
C SER A 95 35.05 -7.25 9.99
N ASP A 96 34.87 -5.94 10.19
CA ASP A 96 35.90 -4.93 10.03
C ASP A 96 35.77 -3.81 11.09
N LYS A 97 36.59 -3.91 12.13
CA LYS A 97 36.62 -2.95 13.25
C LYS A 97 37.18 -1.57 12.86
N THR A 98 37.67 -1.42 11.64
CA THR A 98 38.18 -0.15 11.11
C THR A 98 37.16 0.55 10.20
N ALA A 99 36.20 -0.20 9.65
CA ALA A 99 35.09 0.34 8.88
C ALA A 99 34.08 1.04 9.80
N LYS A 100 33.71 2.28 9.42
CA LYS A 100 32.60 3.02 10.01
C LYS A 100 31.51 3.16 8.95
N LEU A 101 30.38 2.51 9.16
CA LEU A 101 29.23 2.59 8.27
C LEU A 101 28.19 3.53 8.87
N ARG A 102 27.66 4.45 8.07
CA ARG A 102 26.47 5.22 8.47
C ARG A 102 25.23 4.40 8.15
N ILE A 103 24.39 4.19 9.14
CA ILE A 103 23.08 3.54 9.00
C ILE A 103 22.02 4.58 9.26
N GLU A 104 21.00 4.58 8.43
CA GLU A 104 19.83 5.42 8.55
C GLU A 104 18.58 4.55 8.44
N SER A 105 17.54 4.86 9.20
CA SER A 105 16.19 4.32 8.97
C SER A 105 15.53 5.09 7.83
N ALA A 106 14.41 4.57 7.33
CA ALA A 106 13.43 5.41 6.64
C ALA A 106 12.97 6.57 7.54
N GLU A 107 12.53 7.66 6.91
CA GLU A 107 11.82 8.73 7.62
C GLU A 107 10.48 8.19 8.13
N PHE A 108 10.14 8.53 9.36
CA PHE A 108 8.83 8.27 9.95
C PHE A 108 8.28 9.55 10.58
N THR A 109 6.97 9.63 10.74
CA THR A 109 6.32 10.85 11.23
C THR A 109 5.48 10.59 12.45
N ILE A 110 5.45 11.56 13.36
CA ILE A 110 4.49 11.60 14.48
C ILE A 110 3.52 12.76 14.20
N PRO A 111 2.23 12.48 13.94
CA PRO A 111 1.19 13.49 13.75
C PRO A 111 0.95 14.32 15.00
N VAL A 112 0.69 15.61 14.78
CA VAL A 112 0.35 16.61 15.80
C VAL A 112 -0.97 17.25 15.43
N GLY A 113 -1.94 17.19 16.33
CA GLY A 113 -3.25 17.81 16.10
C GLY A 113 -3.96 18.19 17.39
N VAL A 114 -5.18 18.70 17.22
CA VAL A 114 -6.10 18.99 18.31
C VAL A 114 -7.01 17.77 18.47
N VAL A 115 -7.14 17.29 19.71
CA VAL A 115 -8.11 16.25 20.05
C VAL A 115 -9.51 16.84 20.00
N LEU A 116 -10.35 16.35 19.10
CA LEU A 116 -11.78 16.58 19.08
C LEU A 116 -12.50 15.37 19.68
N GLN A 117 -13.42 15.63 20.61
CA GLN A 117 -14.26 14.58 21.19
C GLN A 117 -15.35 14.14 20.21
N ALA A 118 -15.85 12.92 20.37
CA ALA A 118 -16.94 12.37 19.56
C ALA A 118 -18.14 13.33 19.47
N GLY A 119 -18.61 13.60 18.25
CA GLY A 119 -19.74 14.50 17.99
C GLY A 119 -19.42 16.00 18.05
N PHE A 120 -18.23 16.40 18.50
CA PHE A 120 -17.84 17.80 18.53
C PHE A 120 -17.34 18.26 17.14
N GLY A 121 -17.44 19.57 16.93
CA GLY A 121 -16.87 20.26 15.77
C GLY A 121 -16.03 21.44 16.21
N GLY A 122 -15.33 22.05 15.27
CA GLY A 122 -14.49 23.22 15.53
C GLY A 122 -13.60 23.57 14.35
N THR A 123 -13.01 24.76 14.40
CA THR A 123 -11.98 25.19 13.46
C THR A 123 -10.61 25.04 14.12
N ILE A 124 -9.78 24.16 13.56
CA ILE A 124 -8.42 23.91 14.01
C ILE A 124 -7.45 24.79 13.20
N PRO A 125 -6.74 25.74 13.83
CA PRO A 125 -5.73 26.53 13.15
C PRO A 125 -4.46 25.69 12.93
N GLY A 126 -3.90 25.79 11.74
CA GLY A 126 -2.61 25.25 11.38
C GLY A 126 -1.56 26.33 11.11
N PRO A 127 -0.28 25.93 10.96
CA PRO A 127 0.79 26.84 10.63
C PRO A 127 0.56 27.53 9.28
N GLY A 128 1.20 28.69 9.11
CA GLY A 128 1.11 29.47 7.88
C GLY A 128 -0.28 30.04 7.60
N GLY A 129 -1.18 30.12 8.58
CA GLY A 129 -2.55 30.64 8.40
C GLY A 129 -3.53 29.66 7.78
N THR A 130 -3.17 28.37 7.70
CA THR A 130 -4.08 27.30 7.29
C THR A 130 -5.07 26.96 8.40
N SER A 131 -6.22 26.37 8.06
CA SER A 131 -7.13 25.80 9.04
C SER A 131 -8.02 24.73 8.43
N VAL A 132 -8.49 23.81 9.26
CA VAL A 132 -9.54 22.85 8.91
C VAL A 132 -10.73 23.04 9.84
N THR A 133 -11.94 23.07 9.29
CA THR A 133 -13.18 23.09 10.07
C THR A 133 -13.87 21.74 10.00
N VAL A 134 -14.19 21.22 11.17
CA VAL A 134 -14.93 19.98 11.40
C VAL A 134 -16.33 20.35 11.85
N GLN A 135 -17.36 19.89 11.15
CA GLN A 135 -18.75 20.14 11.56
C GLN A 135 -19.12 19.27 12.77
N PRO A 136 -20.00 19.72 13.68
CA PRO A 136 -20.50 18.86 14.75
C PRO A 136 -21.14 17.57 14.20
N GLY A 137 -20.92 16.44 14.88
CA GLY A 137 -21.39 15.13 14.44
C GLY A 137 -20.58 14.50 13.30
N THR A 138 -19.46 15.10 12.88
CA THR A 138 -18.62 14.56 11.79
C THR A 138 -17.97 13.24 12.16
N PHE A 139 -17.48 13.11 13.38
CA PHE A 139 -16.84 11.90 13.88
C PHE A 139 -17.63 11.34 15.05
N SER A 140 -17.85 10.03 15.04
CA SER A 140 -18.52 9.30 16.13
C SER A 140 -17.57 8.88 17.26
N ALA A 141 -16.26 8.98 17.03
CA ALA A 141 -15.21 8.70 18.00
C ALA A 141 -14.31 9.93 18.19
N PRO A 142 -13.54 10.01 19.29
CA PRO A 142 -12.52 11.03 19.47
C PRO A 142 -11.44 10.95 18.38
N VAL A 143 -11.04 12.09 17.84
CA VAL A 143 -10.07 12.18 16.73
C VAL A 143 -9.01 13.25 16.98
N ILE A 144 -7.78 13.01 16.53
CA ILE A 144 -6.77 14.05 16.36
C ILE A 144 -6.94 14.63 14.96
N VAL A 145 -7.21 15.94 14.93
CA VAL A 145 -7.33 16.69 13.67
C VAL A 145 -6.26 17.76 13.62
N GLY A 146 -5.56 17.83 12.49
CA GLY A 146 -4.54 18.82 12.25
C GLY A 146 -4.44 19.17 10.78
N ILE A 147 -3.85 20.31 10.48
CA ILE A 147 -3.52 20.69 9.10
C ILE A 147 -2.19 21.40 9.10
N ALA A 148 -1.39 21.21 8.05
CA ALA A 148 -0.16 21.97 7.85
C ALA A 148 0.10 22.24 6.36
N PRO A 149 0.78 23.33 5.98
CA PRO A 149 1.24 23.52 4.62
C PRO A 149 2.15 22.36 4.18
N ALA A 150 1.86 21.80 3.00
CA ALA A 150 2.71 20.82 2.35
C ALA A 150 3.62 21.52 1.32
N PRO A 151 4.90 21.12 1.19
CA PRO A 151 5.74 21.58 0.10
C PRO A 151 5.13 21.22 -1.26
N ALA A 152 5.24 22.11 -2.25
CA ALA A 152 4.71 21.86 -3.59
C ALA A 152 5.22 20.53 -4.21
N GLY A 153 6.47 20.15 -3.91
CA GLY A 153 7.06 18.89 -4.37
C GLY A 153 6.44 17.61 -3.78
N LYS A 154 5.58 17.70 -2.76
CA LYS A 154 4.75 16.56 -2.31
C LYS A 154 3.60 16.26 -3.28
N ILE A 155 3.16 17.26 -4.07
CA ILE A 155 2.20 17.06 -5.14
C ILE A 155 2.97 16.62 -6.38
N VAL A 156 3.04 15.32 -6.58
CA VAL A 156 3.73 14.69 -7.72
C VAL A 156 2.74 14.16 -8.76
N ALA A 157 1.43 14.21 -8.47
CA ALA A 157 0.40 13.93 -9.45
C ALA A 157 0.49 14.91 -10.63
N PRO A 158 0.25 14.45 -11.87
CA PRO A 158 0.33 15.30 -13.05
C PRO A 158 -0.76 16.38 -13.00
N LEU A 159 -0.36 17.64 -13.22
CA LEU A 159 -1.27 18.80 -13.23
C LEU A 159 -1.51 19.38 -14.63
N SER A 160 -0.79 18.87 -15.64
CA SER A 160 -0.88 19.32 -17.03
C SER A 160 -1.09 18.13 -17.97
N LEU A 161 -1.98 18.28 -18.96
CA LEU A 161 -2.17 17.27 -20.00
C LEU A 161 -1.06 17.32 -21.06
N PRO A 162 -0.63 16.17 -21.61
CA PRO A 162 0.32 16.14 -22.74
C PRO A 162 -0.19 16.84 -24.01
N ALA A 163 -1.51 16.94 -24.18
CA ALA A 163 -2.16 17.46 -25.40
C ALA A 163 -2.58 18.95 -25.33
N GLY A 164 -2.08 19.72 -24.35
CA GLY A 164 -2.34 21.16 -24.28
C GLY A 164 -3.70 21.58 -23.72
N GLY A 165 -4.35 20.73 -22.90
CA GLY A 165 -5.48 21.17 -22.07
C GLY A 165 -5.07 22.23 -21.04
N LEU A 166 -6.04 22.92 -20.43
CA LEU A 166 -5.77 23.95 -19.44
C LEU A 166 -5.14 23.30 -18.18
N PRO A 167 -3.85 23.55 -17.88
CA PRO A 167 -3.21 22.92 -16.75
C PRO A 167 -3.83 23.45 -15.45
N PHE A 168 -4.01 22.57 -14.48
CA PHE A 168 -4.23 23.04 -13.11
C PHE A 168 -3.02 23.86 -12.69
N THR A 169 -3.28 25.05 -12.14
CA THR A 169 -2.23 25.82 -11.47
C THR A 169 -2.24 25.44 -10.01
N LEU A 170 -1.14 24.87 -9.49
CA LEU A 170 -1.00 24.61 -8.06
C LEU A 170 -0.88 25.94 -7.30
N VAL A 171 -1.88 26.23 -6.47
CA VAL A 171 -1.96 27.46 -5.69
C VAL A 171 -1.40 27.24 -4.28
N ALA A 172 -1.78 26.13 -3.66
CA ALA A 172 -1.29 25.71 -2.34
C ALA A 172 -1.37 24.19 -2.21
N ALA A 173 -0.69 23.63 -1.22
CA ALA A 173 -0.83 22.24 -0.81
C ALA A 173 -0.85 22.14 0.71
N VAL A 174 -1.57 21.16 1.25
CA VAL A 174 -1.69 20.91 2.69
C VAL A 174 -1.63 19.42 3.00
N ASP A 175 -1.00 19.09 4.12
CA ASP A 175 -1.14 17.79 4.79
C ASP A 175 -2.30 17.93 5.79
N LEU A 176 -3.38 17.19 5.57
CA LEU A 176 -4.52 17.08 6.48
C LEU A 176 -4.35 15.83 7.33
N ILE A 177 -4.44 15.98 8.64
CA ILE A 177 -4.32 14.91 9.63
C ILE A 177 -5.71 14.65 10.19
N VAL A 178 -6.16 13.40 10.09
CA VAL A 178 -7.39 12.89 10.70
C VAL A 178 -7.07 11.48 11.16
N GLU A 179 -6.89 11.32 12.46
CA GLU A 179 -6.51 10.04 13.06
C GLU A 179 -7.33 9.83 14.34
N ALA A 180 -7.50 8.59 14.76
CA ALA A 180 -8.21 8.28 15.99
C ALA A 180 -7.41 8.80 17.21
N ALA A 181 -8.04 9.60 18.08
CA ALA A 181 -7.36 10.14 19.27
C ALA A 181 -7.14 9.08 20.35
N THR A 182 -7.96 8.04 20.33
CA THR A 182 -7.75 6.82 21.09
C THR A 182 -7.44 5.69 20.14
N PHE A 183 -6.82 4.67 20.71
CA PHE A 183 -6.40 3.46 20.03
C PHE A 183 -7.46 2.65 19.31
N SER A 184 -8.69 2.98 19.66
CA SER A 184 -9.88 2.20 19.47
C SER A 184 -10.92 2.83 18.61
N GLY A 185 -10.81 4.14 18.38
CA GLY A 185 -11.69 4.79 17.45
C GLY A 185 -11.40 4.26 16.06
N GLN A 186 -12.39 3.61 15.44
CA GLN A 186 -12.45 3.59 13.98
C GLN A 186 -12.62 5.05 13.55
N THR A 187 -11.60 5.67 12.96
CA THR A 187 -11.84 6.87 12.15
C THR A 187 -12.25 6.44 10.76
N GLY A 188 -13.48 5.93 10.68
CA GLY A 188 -14.16 5.85 9.41
C GLY A 188 -14.18 7.23 8.74
N PRO A 189 -14.42 7.28 7.41
CA PRO A 189 -14.47 8.54 6.69
C PRO A 189 -15.46 9.49 7.38
N ALA A 190 -15.05 10.75 7.51
CA ALA A 190 -15.85 11.81 8.13
C ALA A 190 -17.30 11.76 7.64
N ALA A 191 -18.28 11.72 8.54
CA ALA A 191 -19.71 11.63 8.20
C ALA A 191 -20.20 12.87 7.43
N PHE A 192 -19.60 14.02 7.71
CA PHE A 192 -19.75 15.25 6.95
C PHE A 192 -18.42 15.67 6.33
N PRO A 193 -18.42 16.35 5.16
CA PRO A 193 -17.21 16.88 4.58
C PRO A 193 -16.49 17.86 5.53
N LEU A 194 -15.18 17.73 5.58
CA LEU A 194 -14.26 18.67 6.22
C LEU A 194 -14.08 19.90 5.32
N GLU A 195 -13.90 21.06 5.94
CA GLU A 195 -13.65 22.30 5.23
C GLU A 195 -12.20 22.74 5.38
N ILE A 196 -11.50 22.98 4.28
CA ILE A 196 -10.13 23.47 4.29
C ILE A 196 -10.13 24.97 3.97
N SER A 197 -9.31 25.71 4.73
CA SER A 197 -9.00 27.12 4.47
C SER A 197 -7.49 27.31 4.43
N VAL A 198 -7.00 27.96 3.39
CA VAL A 198 -5.58 28.33 3.21
C VAL A 198 -5.48 29.81 2.87
N PRO A 199 -4.41 30.54 3.25
CA PRO A 199 -4.26 31.93 2.84
C PRO A 199 -4.20 32.06 1.32
N LEU A 200 -4.87 33.09 0.79
CA LEU A 200 -4.80 33.41 -0.63
C LEU A 200 -3.39 33.96 -0.95
N PRO A 201 -2.59 33.27 -1.80
CA PRO A 201 -1.26 33.75 -2.13
C PRO A 201 -1.32 35.09 -2.89
N ALA A 202 -0.34 35.95 -2.65
CA ALA A 202 -0.26 37.25 -3.33
C ALA A 202 -0.14 37.06 -4.85
N GLY A 203 -0.95 37.81 -5.61
CA GLY A 203 -0.94 37.77 -7.08
C GLY A 203 -1.87 36.72 -7.70
N VAL A 204 -2.49 35.85 -6.90
CA VAL A 204 -3.56 34.96 -7.37
C VAL A 204 -4.84 35.79 -7.58
N THR A 205 -5.41 35.71 -8.78
CA THR A 205 -6.61 36.48 -9.17
C THR A 205 -7.83 35.61 -9.46
N ASP A 206 -7.65 34.29 -9.40
CA ASP A 206 -8.70 33.29 -9.53
C ASP A 206 -9.81 33.51 -8.50
N THR A 207 -11.05 33.29 -8.94
CA THR A 207 -12.26 33.42 -8.10
C THR A 207 -12.88 32.07 -7.75
N GLU A 208 -12.41 31.00 -8.40
CA GLU A 208 -12.84 29.62 -8.19
C GLU A 208 -11.60 28.72 -8.13
N PHE A 209 -11.65 27.74 -7.24
CA PHE A 209 -10.59 26.77 -7.01
C PHE A 209 -11.19 25.37 -6.82
N ILE A 210 -10.34 24.37 -6.94
CA ILE A 210 -10.61 22.98 -6.56
C ILE A 210 -9.68 22.60 -5.42
N VAL A 211 -10.20 21.86 -4.46
CA VAL A 211 -9.39 21.09 -3.52
C VAL A 211 -9.43 19.64 -3.94
N GLY A 212 -8.29 19.12 -4.37
CA GLY A 212 -8.12 17.75 -4.84
C GLY A 212 -7.20 16.96 -3.92
N GLU A 213 -7.55 15.71 -3.66
CA GLU A 213 -6.72 14.78 -2.90
C GLU A 213 -5.74 14.09 -3.84
N GLN A 214 -4.47 13.97 -3.45
CA GLN A 214 -3.53 13.13 -4.17
C GLN A 214 -3.70 11.67 -3.72
N VAL A 215 -4.13 10.81 -4.64
CA VAL A 215 -4.36 9.38 -4.38
C VAL A 215 -3.66 8.54 -5.43
N LEU A 216 -3.12 7.40 -5.04
CA LEU A 216 -2.56 6.41 -5.96
C LEU A 216 -3.70 5.60 -6.60
N ILE A 217 -4.03 5.86 -7.85
CA ILE A 217 -5.15 5.21 -8.54
C ILE A 217 -4.82 4.90 -10.01
N ASP A 218 -5.65 4.06 -10.61
CA ASP A 218 -5.47 3.57 -11.98
C ASP A 218 -5.73 4.69 -13.01
N SER A 219 -4.69 5.25 -13.63
CA SER A 219 -4.84 6.24 -14.71
C SER A 219 -4.91 5.56 -16.07
N LEU A 220 -5.86 5.95 -16.93
CA LEU A 220 -5.80 5.66 -18.37
C LEU A 220 -5.20 6.81 -19.20
N ALA A 221 -5.01 7.99 -18.60
CA ALA A 221 -4.48 9.15 -19.29
C ALA A 221 -2.95 9.09 -19.30
N GLY A 222 -2.34 9.01 -20.49
CA GLY A 222 -0.90 8.86 -20.64
C GLY A 222 -0.50 7.39 -20.71
N THR A 223 0.48 6.95 -19.92
CA THR A 223 0.79 5.52 -19.80
C THR A 223 -0.10 4.91 -18.73
N PRO A 224 -0.91 3.89 -19.06
CA PRO A 224 -1.79 3.31 -18.06
C PRO A 224 -0.99 2.78 -16.87
N GLY A 225 -1.44 3.00 -15.64
CA GLY A 225 -0.69 2.63 -14.45
C GLY A 225 -1.34 3.05 -13.15
N LEU A 226 -0.96 2.42 -12.04
CA LEU A 226 -1.06 3.11 -10.75
C LEU A 226 -0.17 4.33 -10.82
N GLN A 227 -0.80 5.49 -10.74
CA GLN A 227 -0.13 6.77 -10.72
C GLN A 227 -0.74 7.61 -9.61
N LEU A 228 0.06 8.46 -9.00
CA LEU A 228 -0.49 9.50 -8.16
C LEU A 228 -1.33 10.41 -9.06
N GLN A 229 -2.60 10.53 -8.75
CA GLN A 229 -3.58 11.34 -9.47
C GLN A 229 -4.26 12.29 -8.50
N VAL A 230 -4.87 13.33 -9.05
CA VAL A 230 -5.69 14.26 -8.25
C VAL A 230 -7.15 13.84 -8.35
N VAL A 231 -7.76 13.53 -7.21
CA VAL A 231 -9.19 13.27 -7.06
C VAL A 231 -9.87 14.53 -6.53
N PRO A 232 -10.66 15.28 -7.33
CA PRO A 232 -11.37 16.45 -6.85
C PRO A 232 -12.35 16.10 -5.72
N ARG A 233 -12.21 16.76 -4.57
CA ARG A 233 -13.04 16.52 -3.39
C ARG A 233 -13.98 17.68 -3.07
N ALA A 234 -13.55 18.92 -3.31
CA ALA A 234 -14.38 20.09 -3.05
C ALA A 234 -14.07 21.23 -4.03
N LEU A 235 -15.06 22.12 -4.21
CA LEU A 235 -14.81 23.45 -4.79
C LEU A 235 -14.35 24.39 -3.68
N ALA A 236 -13.66 25.47 -4.02
CA ALA A 236 -13.24 26.51 -3.08
C ALA A 236 -13.28 27.91 -3.73
N ALA A 237 -13.37 28.96 -2.90
CA ALA A 237 -13.45 30.35 -3.35
C ALA A 237 -12.73 31.31 -2.39
N PRO A 238 -12.27 32.49 -2.86
CA PRO A 238 -11.71 33.51 -1.98
C PRO A 238 -12.75 34.03 -0.98
N THR A 239 -12.46 33.94 0.31
CA THR A 239 -13.26 34.50 1.40
C THR A 239 -12.33 35.08 2.47
N GLY A 240 -12.45 36.38 2.75
CA GLY A 240 -11.72 37.02 3.86
C GLY A 240 -10.18 36.97 3.75
N GLY A 241 -9.62 36.90 2.55
CA GLY A 241 -8.17 36.77 2.33
C GLY A 241 -7.65 35.33 2.32
N ASN A 242 -8.55 34.35 2.47
CA ASN A 242 -8.25 32.92 2.37
C ASN A 242 -8.98 32.30 1.17
N ILE A 243 -8.53 31.13 0.73
CA ILE A 243 -9.26 30.22 -0.16
C ILE A 243 -9.96 29.20 0.75
N VAL A 244 -11.29 29.14 0.69
CA VAL A 244 -12.11 28.32 1.58
C VAL A 244 -12.99 27.39 0.76
N THR A 245 -13.02 26.10 1.13
CA THR A 245 -13.89 25.10 0.50
C THR A 245 -15.36 25.48 0.61
N GLN A 246 -16.12 25.16 -0.43
CA GLN A 246 -17.55 25.47 -0.57
C GLN A 246 -18.35 24.16 -0.73
N PRO A 247 -19.64 24.16 -0.33
CA PRO A 247 -20.55 23.07 -0.65
C PRO A 247 -20.60 22.82 -2.17
N SER A 248 -20.56 21.56 -2.59
CA SER A 248 -20.57 21.20 -4.00
C SER A 248 -21.13 19.79 -4.23
N ALA A 249 -21.29 19.40 -5.49
CA ALA A 249 -21.68 18.04 -5.87
C ALA A 249 -20.49 17.04 -5.89
N LEU A 250 -19.29 17.47 -5.48
CA LEU A 250 -18.15 16.57 -5.29
C LEU A 250 -18.30 15.78 -3.97
N PRO A 251 -17.58 14.66 -3.79
CA PRO A 251 -17.75 13.78 -2.63
C PRO A 251 -17.48 14.40 -1.25
N GLY A 252 -16.79 15.54 -1.22
CA GLY A 252 -16.29 16.19 0.00
C GLY A 252 -14.96 15.62 0.46
N ILE A 253 -14.26 16.38 1.30
CA ILE A 253 -13.02 15.97 1.97
C ILE A 253 -13.42 15.15 3.19
N ARG A 254 -13.02 13.88 3.28
CA ARG A 254 -13.49 12.99 4.36
C ARG A 254 -12.40 12.25 5.11
N ASN A 255 -11.18 12.26 4.59
CA ASN A 255 -10.04 11.54 5.15
C ASN A 255 -8.86 12.50 5.35
N GLY A 256 -7.91 12.12 6.20
CA GLY A 256 -6.57 12.70 6.18
C GLY A 256 -5.88 12.43 4.83
N GLY A 257 -4.76 13.11 4.58
CA GLY A 257 -3.98 12.92 3.35
C GLY A 257 -3.38 14.23 2.82
N VAL A 258 -2.81 14.15 1.63
CA VAL A 258 -2.20 15.30 0.95
C VAL A 258 -3.21 15.90 -0.02
N TYR A 259 -3.51 17.19 0.16
CA TYR A 259 -4.47 17.92 -0.66
C TYR A 259 -3.81 19.08 -1.41
N ALA A 260 -4.16 19.23 -2.67
CA ALA A 260 -3.77 20.34 -3.52
C ALA A 260 -4.94 21.33 -3.71
N VAL A 261 -4.65 22.62 -3.59
CA VAL A 261 -5.55 23.71 -3.97
C VAL A 261 -5.15 24.19 -5.36
N LEU A 262 -6.06 24.06 -6.32
CA LEU A 262 -5.81 24.24 -7.74
C LEU A 262 -6.67 25.38 -8.30
N GLY A 263 -6.09 26.27 -9.09
CA GLY A 263 -6.77 27.39 -9.77
C GLY A 263 -6.91 27.22 -11.29
N GLY A 264 -7.54 28.21 -11.96
CA GLY A 264 -7.48 28.43 -13.40
C GLY A 264 -8.65 27.94 -14.28
N LEU A 265 -9.94 28.13 -13.93
CA LEU A 265 -11.03 27.38 -14.59
C LEU A 265 -12.33 28.16 -14.83
N GLY A 266 -12.80 28.20 -16.09
CA GLY A 266 -14.23 28.33 -16.42
C GLY A 266 -14.84 26.93 -16.33
N SER A 267 -15.45 26.60 -15.20
CA SER A 267 -15.49 25.23 -14.67
C SER A 267 -16.89 24.57 -14.69
N GLY A 268 -16.98 23.29 -14.35
CA GLY A 268 -18.26 22.67 -13.93
C GLY A 268 -18.11 21.22 -13.49
N ILE A 269 -19.20 20.63 -13.00
CA ILE A 269 -19.22 19.27 -12.46
C ILE A 269 -20.02 18.37 -13.39
N VAL A 270 -19.54 17.16 -13.64
CA VAL A 270 -20.30 16.13 -14.36
C VAL A 270 -20.60 14.98 -13.41
N THR A 271 -21.85 14.53 -13.40
CA THR A 271 -22.27 13.36 -12.61
C THR A 271 -22.94 12.31 -13.49
N GLY A 272 -22.82 11.05 -13.08
CA GLY A 272 -23.46 9.95 -13.79
C GLY A 272 -23.26 8.61 -13.08
N THR A 273 -23.73 7.55 -13.74
CA THR A 273 -23.54 6.16 -13.31
C THR A 273 -22.77 5.41 -14.37
N VAL A 274 -21.79 4.61 -13.95
CA VAL A 274 -21.13 3.63 -14.82
C VAL A 274 -21.86 2.31 -14.70
N PHE A 275 -22.12 1.66 -15.82
CA PHE A 275 -22.76 0.35 -15.90
C PHE A 275 -21.80 -0.68 -16.49
N ASN A 276 -21.84 -1.90 -15.97
CA ASN A 276 -21.16 -3.07 -16.53
C ASN A 276 -21.62 -3.36 -17.97
N PRO A 277 -20.87 -4.20 -18.73
CA PRO A 277 -21.30 -4.65 -20.05
C PRO A 277 -22.75 -5.15 -20.07
N GLY A 278 -23.55 -4.61 -20.98
CA GLY A 278 -25.01 -4.87 -21.05
C GLY A 278 -25.88 -3.79 -20.40
N GLY A 279 -25.30 -2.82 -19.68
CA GLY A 279 -25.95 -1.56 -19.30
C GLY A 279 -26.96 -1.61 -18.15
N THR A 280 -27.09 -2.73 -17.45
CA THR A 280 -28.14 -2.94 -16.43
C THR A 280 -27.63 -2.92 -14.99
N THR A 281 -26.40 -3.37 -14.76
CA THR A 281 -25.82 -3.45 -13.42
C THR A 281 -24.79 -2.32 -13.21
N PRO A 282 -24.96 -1.43 -12.22
CA PRO A 282 -23.95 -0.43 -11.90
C PRO A 282 -22.59 -1.05 -11.60
N ALA A 283 -21.52 -0.37 -11.98
CA ALA A 283 -20.15 -0.81 -11.81
C ALA A 283 -19.44 0.08 -10.78
N ALA A 284 -19.09 -0.49 -9.63
CA ALA A 284 -18.34 0.17 -8.56
C ALA A 284 -16.81 0.03 -8.76
N GLY A 285 -16.02 0.93 -8.17
CA GLY A 285 -14.55 0.87 -8.27
C GLY A 285 -13.98 1.16 -9.66
N VAL A 286 -14.81 1.67 -10.57
CA VAL A 286 -14.43 2.15 -11.90
C VAL A 286 -13.78 3.53 -11.76
N VAL A 287 -12.61 3.71 -12.36
CA VAL A 287 -11.97 5.02 -12.49
C VAL A 287 -12.57 5.76 -13.68
N VAL A 288 -12.97 7.01 -13.47
CA VAL A 288 -13.49 7.91 -14.52
C VAL A 288 -12.55 9.11 -14.65
N SER A 289 -12.09 9.34 -15.87
CA SER A 289 -11.17 10.41 -16.27
C SER A 289 -11.79 11.28 -17.36
N ASN A 290 -11.13 12.39 -17.70
CA ASN A 290 -11.58 13.30 -18.74
C ASN A 290 -10.42 13.86 -19.59
N ASP A 291 -10.76 14.53 -20.70
CA ASP A 291 -9.81 15.12 -21.66
C ASP A 291 -9.57 16.64 -21.45
N THR A 292 -10.19 17.26 -20.45
CA THR A 292 -10.08 18.71 -20.19
C THR A 292 -9.09 19.06 -19.09
N ASN A 293 -8.79 18.12 -18.19
CA ASN A 293 -7.79 18.23 -17.11
C ASN A 293 -7.31 16.83 -16.68
N THR A 294 -6.41 16.80 -15.68
CA THR A 294 -5.86 15.56 -15.11
C THR A 294 -6.66 15.02 -13.92
N GLY A 295 -7.80 15.63 -13.59
CA GLY A 295 -8.68 15.20 -12.51
C GLY A 295 -9.38 13.89 -12.85
N VAL A 296 -9.52 13.04 -11.84
CA VAL A 296 -10.14 11.71 -11.94
C VAL A 296 -11.07 11.47 -10.75
N THR A 297 -11.93 10.46 -10.84
CA THR A 297 -12.83 10.07 -9.76
C THR A 297 -13.04 8.55 -9.78
N ILE A 298 -13.51 7.99 -8.66
CA ILE A 298 -13.83 6.57 -8.54
C ILE A 298 -15.33 6.43 -8.26
N THR A 299 -15.97 5.51 -8.97
CA THR A 299 -17.38 5.19 -8.72
C THR A 299 -17.59 4.54 -7.36
N ASN A 300 -18.62 4.99 -6.63
CA ASN A 300 -19.01 4.40 -5.35
C ASN A 300 -19.68 3.02 -5.52
N GLY A 301 -20.13 2.40 -4.42
CA GLY A 301 -20.82 1.10 -4.44
C GLY A 301 -22.09 1.04 -5.29
N ALA A 302 -22.70 2.18 -5.62
CA ALA A 302 -23.85 2.31 -6.52
C ALA A 302 -23.44 2.62 -7.97
N GLY A 303 -22.14 2.56 -8.30
CA GLY A 303 -21.57 2.90 -9.61
C GLY A 303 -21.64 4.38 -9.97
N GLN A 304 -21.93 5.27 -9.01
CA GLN A 304 -22.08 6.69 -9.25
C GLN A 304 -20.76 7.44 -9.13
N TYR A 305 -20.57 8.45 -9.98
CA TYR A 305 -19.39 9.31 -9.95
C TYR A 305 -19.76 10.80 -10.03
N SER A 306 -18.84 11.63 -9.57
CA SER A 306 -18.86 13.08 -9.71
C SER A 306 -17.44 13.54 -10.04
N LEU A 307 -17.29 14.23 -11.17
CA LEU A 307 -15.99 14.61 -11.73
C LEU A 307 -15.98 16.10 -12.11
N PHE A 308 -14.84 16.75 -11.88
CA PHE A 308 -14.63 18.12 -12.28
C PHE A 308 -14.13 18.22 -13.73
N ILE A 309 -14.66 19.18 -14.50
CA ILE A 309 -14.29 19.41 -15.91
C ILE A 309 -13.97 20.90 -16.14
N SER A 310 -12.94 21.18 -16.93
CA SER A 310 -12.40 22.53 -17.18
C SER A 310 -13.18 23.35 -18.23
N GLY A 311 -14.50 23.17 -18.28
CA GLY A 311 -15.39 23.86 -19.23
C GLY A 311 -15.36 23.29 -20.64
N GLY A 312 -16.30 23.73 -21.48
CA GLY A 312 -16.36 23.37 -22.90
C GLY A 312 -16.79 21.92 -23.16
N PRO A 313 -16.64 21.45 -24.41
CA PRO A 313 -16.90 20.06 -24.75
C PRO A 313 -15.90 19.15 -24.04
N PHE A 314 -16.38 18.02 -23.56
CA PHE A 314 -15.56 17.05 -22.85
C PHE A 314 -15.88 15.63 -23.30
N THR A 315 -14.88 14.75 -23.12
CA THR A 315 -14.98 13.30 -23.22
C THR A 315 -14.61 12.69 -21.88
N LEU A 316 -15.49 11.87 -21.35
CA LEU A 316 -15.22 11.02 -20.19
C LEU A 316 -14.77 9.65 -20.65
N THR A 317 -13.79 9.10 -19.96
CA THR A 317 -13.32 7.72 -20.15
C THR A 317 -13.40 6.98 -18.82
N ALA A 318 -14.21 5.93 -18.78
CA ALA A 318 -14.32 5.01 -17.67
C ALA A 318 -13.45 3.77 -17.91
N PHE A 319 -12.82 3.27 -16.85
CA PHE A 319 -12.03 2.05 -16.86
C PHE A 319 -12.33 1.21 -15.63
N HIS A 320 -12.68 -0.04 -15.85
CA HIS A 320 -12.86 -0.99 -14.77
C HIS A 320 -11.57 -1.82 -14.62
N PRO A 321 -10.75 -1.54 -13.59
CA PRO A 321 -9.42 -2.16 -13.45
C PRO A 321 -9.47 -3.67 -13.24
N PHE A 322 -10.60 -4.18 -12.74
CA PHE A 322 -10.84 -5.62 -12.52
C PHE A 322 -11.41 -6.36 -13.73
N GLN A 323 -12.22 -5.71 -14.55
CA GLN A 323 -12.91 -6.37 -15.67
C GLN A 323 -12.19 -6.18 -17.01
N GLY A 324 -11.21 -5.28 -17.08
CA GLY A 324 -10.60 -4.91 -18.36
C GLY A 324 -11.66 -4.36 -19.33
N THR A 325 -12.60 -3.57 -18.80
CA THR A 325 -13.66 -2.95 -19.59
C THR A 325 -13.48 -1.44 -19.57
N THR A 326 -13.84 -0.80 -20.68
CA THR A 326 -13.80 0.65 -20.83
C THR A 326 -15.07 1.16 -21.46
N GLY A 327 -15.42 2.41 -21.20
CA GLY A 327 -16.53 3.07 -21.84
C GLY A 327 -16.24 4.56 -21.95
N THR A 328 -16.89 5.22 -22.90
CA THR A 328 -16.77 6.67 -23.04
C THR A 328 -18.15 7.31 -23.06
N ALA A 329 -18.19 8.57 -22.63
CA ALA A 329 -19.34 9.44 -22.80
C ALA A 329 -18.83 10.84 -23.15
N THR A 330 -19.67 11.65 -23.79
CA THR A 330 -19.33 13.04 -24.12
C THR A 330 -20.38 13.98 -23.58
N GLY A 331 -19.99 15.23 -23.40
CA GLY A 331 -20.91 16.29 -23.01
C GLY A 331 -20.28 17.66 -23.22
N ASN A 332 -20.93 18.68 -22.66
CA ASN A 332 -20.45 20.05 -22.78
C ASN A 332 -20.84 20.88 -21.56
N ILE A 333 -19.90 21.62 -21.00
CA ILE A 333 -20.16 22.66 -20.00
C ILE A 333 -20.23 24.00 -20.71
N THR A 334 -21.44 24.52 -20.83
CA THR A 334 -21.72 25.80 -21.50
C THR A 334 -21.80 26.97 -20.53
N VAL A 335 -22.02 26.70 -19.24
CA VAL A 335 -22.11 27.71 -18.18
C VAL A 335 -21.08 27.35 -17.09
N PRO A 336 -20.08 28.23 -16.84
CA PRO A 336 -19.15 28.06 -15.73
C PRO A 336 -19.88 27.85 -14.38
N GLY A 337 -19.37 26.96 -13.54
CA GLY A 337 -19.95 26.54 -12.27
C GLY A 337 -21.16 25.60 -12.37
N SER A 338 -21.63 25.23 -13.57
CA SER A 338 -22.81 24.37 -13.72
C SER A 338 -22.52 22.88 -13.48
N THR A 339 -23.57 22.14 -13.08
CA THR A 339 -23.54 20.67 -13.01
C THR A 339 -24.27 20.08 -14.21
N VAL A 340 -23.62 19.15 -14.93
CA VAL A 340 -24.21 18.35 -16.00
C VAL A 340 -24.51 16.95 -15.43
N PRO A 341 -25.77 16.64 -15.09
CA PRO A 341 -26.12 15.35 -14.52
C PRO A 341 -26.37 14.28 -15.57
N ASN A 342 -26.41 13.02 -15.14
CA ASN A 342 -26.83 11.84 -15.91
C ASN A 342 -25.98 11.53 -17.15
N VAL A 343 -24.68 11.84 -17.10
CA VAL A 343 -23.73 11.41 -18.15
C VAL A 343 -23.34 9.96 -17.87
N ASN A 344 -24.20 9.02 -18.24
CA ASN A 344 -23.97 7.61 -17.94
C ASN A 344 -22.96 6.99 -18.91
N ILE A 345 -22.15 6.06 -18.41
CA ILE A 345 -21.15 5.35 -19.21
C ILE A 345 -21.48 3.86 -19.16
N THR A 346 -21.64 3.21 -20.31
CA THR A 346 -21.75 1.75 -20.39
C THR A 346 -20.40 1.18 -20.78
N LEU A 347 -19.88 0.30 -19.95
CA LEU A 347 -18.61 -0.36 -20.18
C LEU A 347 -18.74 -1.41 -21.29
N ALA A 348 -17.71 -1.53 -22.11
CA ALA A 348 -17.51 -2.58 -23.07
C ALA A 348 -16.16 -3.27 -22.79
N PRO A 349 -16.06 -4.58 -23.02
CA PRO A 349 -14.77 -5.28 -22.92
C PRO A 349 -13.71 -4.67 -23.83
N LEU A 350 -12.47 -4.52 -23.32
CA LEU A 350 -11.31 -4.09 -24.12
C LEU A 350 -10.96 -5.10 -25.22
N ALA A 351 -11.29 -6.38 -25.02
CA ALA A 351 -11.16 -7.44 -26.01
C ALA A 351 -12.37 -8.39 -25.97
N ASN A 352 -12.57 -9.14 -27.05
CA ASN A 352 -13.55 -10.22 -27.11
C ASN A 352 -12.81 -11.56 -27.33
N PRO A 353 -12.88 -12.53 -26.39
CA PRO A 353 -13.65 -12.51 -25.14
C PRO A 353 -13.13 -11.47 -24.12
N PRO A 354 -13.99 -10.99 -23.18
CA PRO A 354 -13.59 -10.03 -22.17
C PRO A 354 -12.38 -10.52 -21.41
N VAL A 355 -11.39 -9.65 -21.24
CA VAL A 355 -10.22 -9.96 -20.45
C VAL A 355 -10.58 -9.84 -18.98
N THR A 356 -11.18 -10.89 -18.43
CA THR A 356 -11.30 -11.04 -16.99
C THR A 356 -9.91 -11.34 -16.45
N ARG A 357 -9.36 -10.46 -15.60
CA ARG A 357 -8.11 -10.73 -14.87
C ARG A 357 -8.39 -11.85 -13.87
N PRO A 358 -7.96 -13.11 -14.10
CA PRO A 358 -8.13 -14.19 -13.13
C PRO A 358 -7.29 -13.88 -11.88
N GLY A 359 -7.46 -14.62 -10.79
CA GLY A 359 -6.65 -14.43 -9.58
C GLY A 359 -7.27 -13.53 -8.52
N ILE A 360 -6.74 -13.69 -7.31
CA ILE A 360 -7.13 -12.94 -6.11
C ILE A 360 -6.22 -11.72 -5.97
N ARG A 361 -6.74 -10.59 -5.49
CA ARG A 361 -5.93 -9.38 -5.32
C ARG A 361 -5.82 -9.02 -3.84
N ASN A 362 -4.60 -9.05 -3.32
CA ASN A 362 -4.25 -8.26 -2.12
C ASN A 362 -4.31 -6.75 -2.41
N GLY A 363 -4.08 -6.37 -3.68
CA GLY A 363 -3.87 -5.01 -4.18
C GLY A 363 -4.92 -3.93 -3.90
N GLY A 364 -6.12 -4.27 -3.45
CA GLY A 364 -7.01 -3.26 -2.87
C GLY A 364 -6.37 -2.60 -1.65
N PHE A 365 -5.78 -3.43 -0.77
CA PHE A 365 -5.17 -2.98 0.47
C PHE A 365 -3.95 -2.12 0.19
N GLU A 366 -3.12 -2.47 -0.80
CA GLU A 366 -1.95 -1.65 -1.18
C GLU A 366 -2.30 -0.25 -1.69
N ARG A 367 -3.57 -0.02 -2.06
CA ARG A 367 -4.10 1.30 -2.44
C ARG A 367 -4.82 2.00 -1.29
N CYS A 368 -4.79 1.39 -0.11
CA CYS A 368 -5.59 1.76 1.06
C CYS A 368 -7.07 1.94 0.67
N ASP A 369 -7.60 0.99 -0.13
CA ASP A 369 -8.96 1.03 -0.66
C ASP A 369 -9.64 -0.34 -0.66
N LEU A 370 -10.89 -0.38 -0.20
CA LEU A 370 -11.73 -1.58 -0.22
C LEU A 370 -12.61 -1.69 -1.49
N SER A 371 -12.46 -0.85 -2.51
CA SER A 371 -13.32 -0.89 -3.70
C SER A 371 -13.32 -2.23 -4.47
N SER A 372 -12.27 -3.05 -4.32
CA SER A 372 -12.20 -4.42 -4.86
C SER A 372 -12.89 -5.47 -3.99
N TRP A 373 -13.49 -5.05 -2.88
CA TRP A 373 -14.08 -5.89 -1.85
C TRP A 373 -15.52 -5.45 -1.58
N GLN A 374 -16.38 -6.44 -1.33
CA GLN A 374 -17.70 -6.20 -0.77
C GLN A 374 -17.60 -6.39 0.74
N PHE A 375 -18.23 -5.52 1.52
CA PHE A 375 -18.30 -5.69 2.96
C PHE A 375 -19.70 -5.44 3.50
N THR A 376 -19.95 -5.95 4.69
CA THR A 376 -21.16 -5.69 5.49
C THR A 376 -20.71 -5.48 6.92
N GLY A 377 -21.32 -4.53 7.63
CA GLY A 377 -20.84 -4.11 8.93
C GLY A 377 -19.61 -3.20 8.82
N ALA A 378 -18.66 -3.40 9.72
CA ALA A 378 -17.47 -2.59 9.92
C ALA A 378 -16.29 -3.32 9.25
N ALA A 379 -15.88 -2.77 8.11
CA ALA A 379 -14.63 -3.12 7.47
C ALA A 379 -13.99 -1.87 6.90
N GLU A 380 -12.67 -1.76 7.05
CA GLU A 380 -11.88 -0.65 6.56
C GLU A 380 -10.47 -1.10 6.17
N VAL A 381 -9.64 -0.14 5.78
CA VAL A 381 -8.24 -0.31 5.43
C VAL A 381 -7.44 0.68 6.23
N VAL A 382 -6.40 0.19 6.89
CA VAL A 382 -5.58 0.98 7.81
C VAL A 382 -4.10 0.79 7.49
N GLN A 383 -3.31 1.82 7.74
CA GLN A 383 -1.86 1.78 7.61
C GLN A 383 -1.17 1.20 8.85
N SER A 384 -1.87 1.17 9.98
CA SER A 384 -1.40 0.60 11.23
C SER A 384 -2.54 0.47 12.24
N PHE A 385 -2.37 -0.40 13.22
CA PHE A 385 -3.13 -0.44 14.47
C PHE A 385 -2.12 -0.41 15.61
N GLY A 386 -1.95 0.71 16.31
CA GLY A 386 -0.64 0.94 16.92
C GLY A 386 -0.41 2.33 17.51
N PRO A 387 0.28 2.52 18.67
CA PRO A 387 0.80 1.66 19.79
C PRO A 387 -0.12 1.43 21.05
N THR A 388 -0.43 0.19 21.45
CA THR A 388 -1.40 -0.09 22.55
C THR A 388 -1.02 0.56 23.89
N ALA A 389 -1.99 0.82 24.78
CA ALA A 389 -1.72 1.39 26.09
C ALA A 389 -1.20 0.34 27.10
N ALA A 390 -0.31 0.77 28.00
CA ALA A 390 0.27 -0.08 29.02
C ALA A 390 -0.69 -0.28 30.20
N VAL A 391 -0.59 -1.43 30.86
CA VAL A 391 -1.47 -1.82 31.97
C VAL A 391 -0.63 -2.31 33.13
N THR A 392 -0.78 -1.69 34.30
CA THR A 392 -0.03 -2.06 35.50
C THR A 392 -0.95 -2.61 36.58
N ASN A 393 -0.61 -3.79 37.12
CA ASN A 393 -1.30 -4.44 38.24
C ASN A 393 -2.79 -4.70 37.99
N PHE A 394 -3.16 -5.08 36.76
CA PHE A 394 -4.53 -5.52 36.49
C PHE A 394 -4.71 -6.96 37.00
N VAL A 395 -5.82 -7.17 37.69
CA VAL A 395 -6.17 -8.46 38.26
C VAL A 395 -7.64 -8.71 37.95
N PHE A 396 -7.90 -9.68 37.08
CA PHE A 396 -9.23 -10.10 36.70
C PHE A 396 -9.49 -11.53 37.20
N THR A 397 -10.75 -11.86 37.44
CA THR A 397 -11.18 -13.23 37.71
C THR A 397 -12.28 -13.56 36.72
N ASN A 398 -12.02 -14.53 35.85
CA ASN A 398 -13.02 -15.04 34.93
C ASN A 398 -14.24 -15.51 35.72
N PRO A 399 -15.43 -14.92 35.48
CA PRO A 399 -16.61 -15.20 36.28
C PRO A 399 -17.16 -16.61 36.04
N ASP A 400 -16.85 -17.22 34.90
CA ASP A 400 -17.33 -18.55 34.52
C ASP A 400 -16.39 -19.67 35.03
N THR A 401 -15.08 -19.44 34.97
CA THR A 401 -14.08 -20.46 35.35
C THR A 401 -13.51 -20.25 36.75
N GLY A 402 -13.64 -19.04 37.31
CA GLY A 402 -12.99 -18.63 38.55
C GLY A 402 -11.47 -18.45 38.43
N GLN A 403 -10.92 -18.53 37.21
CA GLN A 403 -9.49 -18.36 36.96
C GLN A 403 -9.08 -16.90 37.12
N GLN A 404 -8.03 -16.66 37.91
CA GLN A 404 -7.49 -15.33 38.13
C GLN A 404 -6.34 -15.04 37.16
N TYR A 405 -6.42 -13.92 36.48
CA TYR A 405 -5.37 -13.39 35.61
C TYR A 405 -4.77 -12.16 36.29
N ALA A 406 -3.47 -12.18 36.54
CA ALA A 406 -2.73 -11.05 37.10
C ALA A 406 -1.66 -10.66 36.10
N THR A 407 -1.79 -9.45 35.56
CA THR A 407 -1.02 -9.04 34.39
C THR A 407 -0.37 -7.68 34.59
N THR A 408 0.83 -7.56 34.05
CA THR A 408 1.52 -6.29 33.86
C THR A 408 2.01 -6.30 32.44
N HIS A 409 1.44 -5.44 31.61
CA HIS A 409 1.78 -5.37 30.19
C HIS A 409 2.38 -4.02 29.85
N PRO A 410 3.52 -4.02 29.15
CA PRO A 410 4.24 -2.80 28.84
C PRO A 410 3.51 -1.91 27.81
N GLY A 411 2.44 -2.41 27.17
CA GLY A 411 1.80 -1.75 26.03
C GLY A 411 2.79 -1.53 24.88
N GLY A 412 2.46 -0.60 23.99
CA GLY A 412 3.35 -0.13 22.93
C GLY A 412 3.35 -0.98 21.67
N VAL A 413 2.35 -1.84 21.49
CA VAL A 413 2.27 -2.73 20.33
C VAL A 413 1.66 -2.00 19.15
N THR A 414 2.41 -1.95 18.05
CA THR A 414 1.93 -1.48 16.74
C THR A 414 1.92 -2.65 15.77
N VAL A 415 0.74 -2.98 15.27
CA VAL A 415 0.51 -3.87 14.13
C VAL A 415 0.64 -3.04 12.86
N LEU A 416 1.62 -3.41 12.04
CA LEU A 416 1.81 -2.87 10.70
C LEU A 416 1.30 -3.89 9.66
N PRO A 417 0.92 -3.43 8.46
CA PRO A 417 0.64 -4.28 7.31
C PRO A 417 1.74 -5.32 7.11
N ARG A 418 1.31 -6.53 6.74
CA ARG A 418 2.22 -7.64 6.46
C ARG A 418 2.82 -7.52 5.07
N GLU A 419 2.15 -6.82 4.16
CA GLU A 419 2.58 -6.44 2.83
C GLU A 419 2.24 -4.95 2.57
N GLY A 420 3.17 -4.30 1.86
CA GLY A 420 3.10 -2.89 1.45
C GLY A 420 2.55 -1.92 2.49
N ALA A 421 1.59 -1.08 2.10
CA ALA A 421 1.28 0.16 2.81
C ALA A 421 0.08 0.09 3.74
N CYS A 422 -0.81 -0.89 3.56
CA CYS A 422 -2.12 -0.91 4.19
C CYS A 422 -2.63 -2.35 4.33
N MET A 423 -3.43 -2.59 5.36
CA MET A 423 -4.08 -3.88 5.65
C MET A 423 -5.58 -3.67 5.83
N ALA A 424 -6.39 -4.70 5.58
CA ALA A 424 -7.81 -4.64 5.89
C ALA A 424 -8.09 -4.94 7.36
N VAL A 425 -9.17 -4.36 7.87
CA VAL A 425 -9.73 -4.63 9.19
C VAL A 425 -11.16 -5.10 9.03
N VAL A 426 -11.56 -6.12 9.78
CA VAL A 426 -12.95 -6.55 9.97
C VAL A 426 -13.23 -6.56 11.47
N ASP A 427 -14.26 -5.85 11.91
CA ASP A 427 -14.47 -5.50 13.33
C ASP A 427 -15.90 -5.78 13.81
N THR A 428 -16.09 -6.14 15.08
CA THR A 428 -17.40 -6.19 15.73
C THR A 428 -17.85 -4.82 16.26
N GLY A 429 -16.90 -3.94 16.63
CA GLY A 429 -17.14 -2.73 17.42
C GLY A 429 -17.50 -1.44 16.68
N GLY A 430 -17.52 -1.47 15.35
CA GLY A 430 -17.63 -0.23 14.56
C GLY A 430 -18.96 0.55 14.70
N GLN A 431 -20.04 -0.09 15.18
CA GLN A 431 -21.35 0.56 15.45
C GLN A 431 -22.13 -0.10 16.59
N ALA A 432 -22.82 0.71 17.40
CA ALA A 432 -23.65 0.22 18.50
C ALA A 432 -24.71 -0.80 18.04
N GLY A 433 -24.65 -2.02 18.59
CA GLY A 433 -25.57 -3.13 18.28
C GLY A 433 -25.21 -3.93 17.03
N GLN A 434 -24.06 -3.65 16.41
CA GLN A 434 -23.52 -4.47 15.35
C GLN A 434 -22.81 -5.69 15.96
N VAL A 435 -23.21 -6.88 15.54
CA VAL A 435 -22.71 -8.14 16.11
C VAL A 435 -21.91 -8.95 15.11
N ALA A 436 -21.82 -8.50 13.87
CA ALA A 436 -21.10 -9.21 12.82
C ALA A 436 -20.67 -8.29 11.69
N SER A 437 -19.47 -8.56 11.19
CA SER A 437 -18.91 -7.91 10.01
C SER A 437 -18.35 -8.94 9.05
N SER A 438 -18.30 -8.57 7.78
CA SER A 438 -17.73 -9.43 6.76
C SER A 438 -17.04 -8.65 5.65
N LEU A 439 -16.02 -9.27 5.07
CA LEU A 439 -15.27 -8.77 3.93
C LEU A 439 -15.15 -9.88 2.90
N LYS A 440 -15.47 -9.58 1.64
CA LYS A 440 -15.72 -10.58 0.60
C LYS A 440 -15.12 -10.19 -0.75
N GLN A 441 -14.48 -11.14 -1.41
CA GLN A 441 -14.03 -11.01 -2.81
C GLN A 441 -14.30 -12.31 -3.57
N THR A 442 -14.58 -12.18 -4.87
CA THR A 442 -14.69 -13.32 -5.78
C THR A 442 -13.54 -13.34 -6.76
N PHE A 443 -12.98 -14.50 -7.05
CA PHE A 443 -11.86 -14.68 -7.97
C PHE A 443 -11.93 -16.02 -8.71
N ARG A 444 -11.02 -16.25 -9.66
CA ARG A 444 -10.80 -17.59 -10.27
C ARG A 444 -9.42 -18.07 -9.92
N VAL A 445 -9.27 -19.36 -9.60
CA VAL A 445 -7.96 -19.94 -9.27
C VAL A 445 -7.08 -19.92 -10.52
N PRO A 446 -5.94 -19.22 -10.50
CA PRO A 446 -5.05 -19.15 -11.65
C PRO A 446 -4.59 -20.54 -12.10
N ALA A 447 -4.31 -20.70 -13.38
CA ALA A 447 -3.80 -21.97 -13.90
C ALA A 447 -2.45 -22.29 -13.22
N GLY A 448 -2.27 -23.56 -12.81
CA GLY A 448 -1.10 -24.04 -12.08
C GLY A 448 -1.05 -23.68 -10.59
N ALA A 449 -1.82 -22.69 -10.13
CA ALA A 449 -1.88 -22.30 -8.73
C ALA A 449 -2.49 -23.42 -7.86
N ARG A 450 -2.08 -23.50 -6.59
CA ARG A 450 -2.46 -24.61 -5.71
C ARG A 450 -3.07 -24.14 -4.42
N THR A 451 -2.24 -23.65 -3.51
CA THR A 451 -2.64 -23.31 -2.15
C THR A 451 -2.80 -21.82 -2.02
N LEU A 452 -4.02 -21.36 -1.70
CA LEU A 452 -4.24 -19.98 -1.30
C LEU A 452 -3.78 -19.81 0.15
N ARG A 453 -3.04 -18.74 0.41
CA ARG A 453 -2.57 -18.29 1.72
C ARG A 453 -3.09 -16.91 2.03
N ILE A 454 -3.46 -16.71 3.28
CA ILE A 454 -4.02 -15.45 3.79
C ILE A 454 -3.33 -15.18 5.11
N ASP A 455 -2.71 -14.02 5.26
CA ASP A 455 -2.15 -13.61 6.54
C ASP A 455 -3.23 -12.84 7.32
N PHE A 456 -3.34 -13.11 8.61
CA PHE A 456 -4.30 -12.46 9.50
C PHE A 456 -3.70 -12.22 10.90
N ASN A 457 -4.21 -11.23 11.62
CA ASN A 457 -3.92 -11.02 13.04
C ASN A 457 -5.24 -10.78 13.78
N TYR A 458 -5.59 -11.68 14.70
CA TYR A 458 -6.81 -11.61 15.50
C TYR A 458 -6.51 -10.88 16.80
N VAL A 459 -7.21 -9.78 17.07
CA VAL A 459 -7.07 -8.94 18.26
C VAL A 459 -8.43 -8.85 18.97
N SER A 460 -8.47 -9.13 20.26
CA SER A 460 -9.73 -9.16 21.01
C SER A 460 -9.54 -8.74 22.46
N GLU A 461 -10.53 -8.01 22.98
CA GLU A 461 -10.69 -7.68 24.41
C GLU A 461 -11.15 -8.87 25.24
N GLU A 462 -11.57 -9.95 24.58
CA GLU A 462 -11.95 -11.17 25.28
C GLU A 462 -10.73 -11.98 25.77
N LEU A 463 -9.50 -11.54 25.43
CA LEU A 463 -8.24 -12.21 25.74
C LEU A 463 -7.41 -11.43 26.77
N PRO A 464 -6.85 -12.10 27.80
CA PRO A 464 -6.99 -13.51 28.17
C PRO A 464 -8.26 -13.88 28.97
N GLU A 465 -8.99 -12.87 29.44
CA GLU A 465 -9.92 -12.93 30.56
C GLU A 465 -11.05 -13.93 30.35
N TRP A 466 -11.54 -14.04 29.12
CA TRP A 466 -12.78 -14.73 28.80
C TRP A 466 -12.55 -16.09 28.12
N GLN A 467 -11.34 -16.63 28.22
CA GLN A 467 -11.09 -18.01 27.81
C GLN A 467 -11.89 -19.02 28.63
N GLY A 468 -12.46 -20.01 27.96
CA GLY A 468 -13.35 -21.04 28.52
C GLY A 468 -14.76 -20.54 28.84
N SER A 469 -15.10 -19.31 28.46
CA SER A 469 -16.43 -18.72 28.64
C SER A 469 -17.32 -18.93 27.40
N GLN A 470 -18.55 -18.42 27.45
CA GLN A 470 -19.46 -18.40 26.30
C GLN A 470 -19.11 -17.32 25.25
N PHE A 471 -18.20 -16.40 25.60
CA PHE A 471 -17.77 -15.28 24.78
C PHE A 471 -16.69 -15.75 23.82
N GLN A 472 -17.14 -16.13 22.62
CA GLN A 472 -16.34 -16.88 21.65
C GLN A 472 -16.47 -16.24 20.28
N ASP A 473 -15.93 -15.04 20.13
CA ASP A 473 -15.97 -14.26 18.91
C ASP A 473 -15.28 -14.99 17.74
N PRO A 474 -16.03 -15.56 16.76
CA PRO A 474 -15.39 -16.35 15.73
C PRO A 474 -14.94 -15.45 14.57
N PHE A 475 -13.64 -15.45 14.31
CA PHE A 475 -13.11 -15.12 13.00
C PHE A 475 -13.11 -16.36 12.10
N ARG A 476 -13.75 -16.26 10.93
CA ARG A 476 -13.78 -17.34 9.94
C ARG A 476 -13.25 -16.89 8.60
N VAL A 477 -12.46 -17.78 7.99
CA VAL A 477 -12.10 -17.73 6.58
C VAL A 477 -12.89 -18.81 5.86
N LEU A 478 -13.74 -18.40 4.93
CA LEU A 478 -14.69 -19.27 4.24
C LEU A 478 -14.45 -19.21 2.74
N VAL A 479 -14.52 -20.36 2.08
CA VAL A 479 -14.35 -20.48 0.63
C VAL A 479 -15.54 -21.20 0.03
N THR A 480 -16.17 -20.61 -0.99
CA THR A 480 -17.34 -21.16 -1.68
C THR A 480 -17.12 -21.17 -3.19
N PRO A 481 -16.93 -22.34 -3.82
CA PRO A 481 -16.97 -22.45 -5.28
C PRO A 481 -18.38 -22.23 -5.81
N ALA A 482 -18.51 -21.56 -6.96
CA ALA A 482 -19.82 -21.33 -7.60
C ALA A 482 -20.53 -22.66 -7.89
N GLY A 483 -21.73 -22.84 -7.33
CA GLY A 483 -22.51 -24.09 -7.43
C GLY A 483 -22.02 -25.24 -6.54
N GLY A 484 -21.00 -25.00 -5.71
CA GLY A 484 -20.47 -25.94 -4.73
C GLY A 484 -20.86 -25.60 -3.29
N SER A 485 -20.37 -26.39 -2.34
CA SER A 485 -20.56 -26.16 -0.91
C SER A 485 -19.49 -25.23 -0.34
N GLN A 486 -19.90 -24.39 0.60
CA GLN A 486 -19.00 -23.57 1.40
C GLN A 486 -18.12 -24.45 2.30
N THR A 487 -16.85 -24.09 2.40
CA THR A 487 -15.84 -24.76 3.23
C THR A 487 -15.23 -23.76 4.21
N THR A 488 -15.16 -24.11 5.49
CA THR A 488 -14.41 -23.34 6.49
C THR A 488 -12.93 -23.69 6.39
N VAL A 489 -12.12 -22.72 5.96
CA VAL A 489 -10.66 -22.85 5.85
C VAL A 489 -10.00 -22.72 7.21
N LEU A 490 -10.47 -21.75 7.98
CA LEU A 490 -9.98 -21.43 9.31
C LEU A 490 -11.15 -20.91 10.14
N GLU A 491 -11.14 -21.27 11.42
CA GLU A 491 -11.94 -20.65 12.46
C GLU A 491 -11.04 -20.38 13.66
N VAL A 492 -11.02 -19.12 14.09
CA VAL A 492 -10.33 -18.65 15.31
C VAL A 492 -11.41 -18.11 16.23
N THR A 493 -11.37 -18.52 17.49
CA THR A 493 -12.20 -18.00 18.57
C THR A 493 -11.28 -17.68 19.75
N VAL A 494 -11.79 -17.02 20.78
CA VAL A 494 -11.07 -16.76 22.04
C VAL A 494 -10.38 -18.00 22.61
N ASP A 495 -11.03 -19.17 22.58
CA ASP A 495 -10.45 -20.41 23.08
C ASP A 495 -9.46 -21.08 22.11
N ASN A 496 -9.58 -20.79 20.81
CA ASN A 496 -8.81 -21.43 19.74
C ASN A 496 -7.90 -20.44 19.00
N VAL A 497 -7.35 -19.47 19.73
CA VAL A 497 -6.39 -18.49 19.21
C VAL A 497 -5.01 -19.08 18.91
N GLY A 498 -4.79 -20.39 18.76
CA GLY A 498 -3.53 -20.94 18.24
C GLY A 498 -3.29 -22.45 18.33
N PRO A 499 -2.22 -22.96 17.68
CA PRO A 499 -1.90 -24.40 17.63
C PRO A 499 -1.53 -24.97 19.00
N GLU A 500 -1.18 -24.13 19.96
CA GLU A 500 -0.91 -24.50 21.36
C GLU A 500 -2.18 -24.51 22.24
N GLY A 501 -3.36 -24.26 21.66
CA GLY A 501 -4.61 -24.11 22.39
C GLY A 501 -4.74 -22.72 23.05
N PRO A 502 -5.44 -22.59 24.19
CA PRO A 502 -5.77 -21.32 24.85
C PRO A 502 -4.57 -20.45 25.30
N GLY A 503 -3.33 -20.78 24.95
CA GLY A 503 -2.12 -19.96 25.20
C GLY A 503 -1.50 -19.29 23.96
N GLY A 504 -2.09 -19.45 22.77
CA GLY A 504 -1.49 -19.02 21.51
C GLY A 504 -1.51 -17.51 21.21
N PHE A 505 -1.57 -16.62 22.19
CA PHE A 505 -1.74 -15.19 21.97
C PHE A 505 -0.77 -14.39 22.85
N THR A 506 -0.47 -13.18 22.42
CA THR A 506 0.33 -12.21 23.14
C THR A 506 -0.61 -11.18 23.75
N ILE A 507 -0.51 -10.93 25.06
CA ILE A 507 -1.27 -9.85 25.70
C ILE A 507 -0.59 -8.52 25.38
N ILE A 508 -1.37 -7.58 24.86
CA ILE A 508 -0.86 -6.32 24.30
C ILE A 508 -1.23 -5.11 25.15
N GLY A 509 -1.93 -5.30 26.27
CA GLY A 509 -2.42 -4.22 27.10
C GLY A 509 -3.75 -3.69 26.58
N ASP A 510 -3.98 -2.39 26.75
CA ASP A 510 -5.24 -1.74 26.39
C ASP A 510 -5.23 -1.41 24.87
N CYS A 511 -6.02 -2.16 24.11
CA CYS A 511 -6.29 -1.93 22.68
C CYS A 511 -7.36 -0.85 22.45
N GLY A 512 -7.96 -0.38 23.54
CA GLY A 512 -8.81 0.79 23.67
C GLY A 512 -10.27 0.58 23.34
N PHE A 513 -10.72 -0.58 22.82
CA PHE A 513 -11.97 -0.66 22.06
C PHE A 513 -13.16 -0.09 22.85
N ASP A 514 -14.14 0.44 22.11
CA ASP A 514 -15.17 1.30 22.72
C ASP A 514 -16.07 0.48 23.66
N GLY A 515 -15.90 0.67 24.96
CA GLY A 515 -16.69 -0.05 25.99
C GLY A 515 -15.96 -1.22 26.63
N GLY A 516 -14.75 -1.53 26.16
CA GLY A 516 -13.90 -2.57 26.68
C GLY A 516 -13.19 -2.23 27.99
N ASP A 517 -12.41 -3.20 28.45
CA ASP A 517 -11.57 -3.10 29.63
C ASP A 517 -10.10 -2.88 29.22
N PRO A 518 -9.16 -2.68 30.16
CA PRO A 518 -7.79 -2.35 29.77
C PRO A 518 -7.00 -3.56 29.28
N THR A 519 -7.62 -4.69 28.95
CA THR A 519 -6.92 -5.93 28.58
C THR A 519 -7.33 -6.45 27.22
N CYS A 520 -6.31 -6.65 26.37
CA CYS A 520 -6.49 -7.26 25.06
C CYS A 520 -5.35 -8.22 24.73
N GLY A 521 -5.67 -9.20 23.91
CA GLY A 521 -4.72 -10.13 23.33
C GLY A 521 -4.69 -10.07 21.81
N MET A 522 -3.59 -10.52 21.22
CA MET A 522 -3.49 -10.74 19.78
C MET A 522 -2.79 -12.04 19.42
N THR A 523 -3.05 -12.56 18.22
CA THR A 523 -2.40 -13.79 17.74
C THR A 523 -1.03 -13.59 17.08
N ASP A 524 -0.61 -12.34 16.93
CA ASP A 524 0.36 -11.92 15.92
C ASP A 524 -0.08 -12.31 14.49
N TRP A 525 0.71 -11.95 13.48
CA TRP A 525 0.46 -12.34 12.09
C TRP A 525 0.58 -13.86 11.92
N ARG A 526 -0.46 -14.48 11.36
CA ARG A 526 -0.57 -15.91 11.10
C ARG A 526 -1.10 -16.17 9.71
N THR A 527 -0.86 -17.37 9.19
CA THR A 527 -1.26 -17.72 7.83
C THR A 527 -2.29 -18.83 7.82
N ALA A 528 -3.48 -18.54 7.27
CA ALA A 528 -4.45 -19.55 6.87
C ALA A 528 -4.05 -20.14 5.50
N SER A 529 -4.38 -21.40 5.24
CA SER A 529 -4.04 -22.07 3.97
C SER A 529 -5.14 -23.01 3.50
N VAL A 530 -5.47 -22.96 2.21
CA VAL A 530 -6.44 -23.88 1.58
C VAL A 530 -5.95 -24.35 0.22
N ASP A 531 -5.98 -25.67 -0.02
CA ASP A 531 -5.69 -26.23 -1.34
C ASP A 531 -6.90 -26.08 -2.27
N LEU A 532 -6.72 -25.28 -3.33
CA LEU A 532 -7.68 -25.03 -4.39
C LEU A 532 -7.21 -25.58 -5.74
N SER A 533 -6.19 -26.44 -5.76
CA SER A 533 -5.61 -27.01 -6.99
C SER A 533 -6.64 -27.73 -7.86
N GLN A 534 -7.70 -28.28 -7.28
CA GLN A 534 -8.81 -28.89 -8.02
C GLN A 534 -9.60 -27.92 -8.90
N PHE A 535 -9.48 -26.60 -8.68
CA PHE A 535 -10.14 -25.54 -9.47
C PHE A 535 -9.16 -24.76 -10.36
N ALA A 536 -7.86 -25.07 -10.30
CA ALA A 536 -6.81 -24.33 -10.99
C ALA A 536 -7.04 -24.31 -12.51
N GLY A 537 -7.11 -23.11 -13.09
CA GLY A 537 -7.33 -22.91 -14.52
C GLY A 537 -8.74 -23.26 -15.02
N GLN A 538 -9.67 -23.64 -14.13
CA GLN A 538 -11.05 -23.92 -14.49
C GLN A 538 -11.89 -22.64 -14.54
N ASN A 539 -12.99 -22.69 -15.28
CA ASN A 539 -13.97 -21.61 -15.33
C ASN A 539 -14.93 -21.66 -14.12
N VAL A 540 -14.38 -21.77 -12.91
CA VAL A 540 -15.14 -21.80 -11.64
C VAL A 540 -14.77 -20.55 -10.85
N THR A 541 -15.78 -19.77 -10.47
CA THR A 541 -15.59 -18.61 -9.59
C THR A 541 -15.58 -19.08 -8.16
N ILE A 542 -14.63 -18.61 -7.38
CA ILE A 542 -14.48 -18.86 -5.96
C ILE A 542 -14.85 -17.57 -5.21
N GLU A 543 -15.71 -17.69 -4.21
CA GLU A 543 -15.94 -16.66 -3.21
C GLU A 543 -15.02 -16.89 -2.02
N LEU A 544 -14.26 -15.88 -1.62
CA LEU A 544 -13.55 -15.80 -0.36
C LEU A 544 -14.29 -14.84 0.55
N LEU A 545 -14.61 -15.30 1.75
CA LEU A 545 -15.38 -14.54 2.74
C LEU A 545 -14.66 -14.60 4.09
N PHE A 546 -14.38 -13.43 4.64
CA PHE A 546 -13.95 -13.21 6.01
C PHE A 546 -15.17 -12.80 6.84
N THR A 547 -15.35 -13.40 8.01
CA THR A 547 -16.39 -12.96 8.95
C THR A 547 -15.81 -12.84 10.34
N VAL A 548 -16.19 -11.79 11.07
CA VAL A 548 -15.99 -11.65 12.51
C VAL A 548 -17.37 -11.46 13.13
N THR A 549 -17.62 -12.10 14.26
CA THR A 549 -18.92 -12.04 14.94
C THR A 549 -18.67 -11.90 16.43
N ASP A 550 -19.43 -11.05 17.08
CA ASP A 550 -19.49 -10.94 18.53
C ASP A 550 -20.47 -12.00 19.04
N VAL A 551 -20.03 -12.83 19.98
CA VAL A 551 -20.86 -13.87 20.59
C VAL A 551 -21.01 -13.62 22.08
N GLY A 552 -22.05 -12.88 22.44
CA GLY A 552 -22.66 -13.02 23.76
C GLY A 552 -23.22 -11.74 24.32
N ASP A 553 -22.46 -10.65 24.28
CA ASP A 553 -22.78 -9.43 25.02
C ASP A 553 -22.73 -8.12 24.24
N ASN A 554 -22.08 -8.04 23.08
CA ASN A 554 -21.89 -6.78 22.35
C ASN A 554 -21.13 -5.72 23.17
N ILE A 555 -20.29 -6.13 24.12
CA ILE A 555 -19.54 -5.25 25.02
C ILE A 555 -18.06 -5.27 24.70
N PHE A 556 -17.47 -6.46 24.51
CA PHE A 556 -16.05 -6.62 24.24
C PHE A 556 -15.83 -6.89 22.75
N ASP A 557 -14.96 -6.10 22.14
CA ASP A 557 -14.82 -6.13 20.69
C ASP A 557 -13.65 -7.01 20.22
N THR A 558 -13.81 -7.50 18.99
CA THR A 558 -12.81 -8.26 18.25
C THR A 558 -12.54 -7.61 16.90
N ARG A 559 -11.27 -7.29 16.65
CA ARG A 559 -10.74 -6.81 15.37
C ARG A 559 -9.82 -7.82 14.73
N VAL A 560 -10.04 -8.09 13.45
CA VAL A 560 -9.16 -8.96 12.68
C VAL A 560 -8.55 -8.19 11.53
N PHE A 561 -7.23 -8.15 11.52
CA PHE A 561 -6.43 -7.62 10.43
C PHE A 561 -6.20 -8.71 9.40
N VAL A 562 -6.33 -8.40 8.11
CA VAL A 562 -6.14 -9.33 7.00
C VAL A 562 -5.25 -8.70 5.94
N ASP A 563 -4.26 -9.45 5.47
CA ASP A 563 -3.30 -8.99 4.48
C ASP A 563 -2.58 -10.15 3.74
N ASN A 564 -1.71 -9.82 2.79
CA ASN A 564 -0.79 -10.70 2.06
C ASN A 564 -1.48 -11.94 1.46
N ILE A 565 -2.62 -11.74 0.80
CA ILE A 565 -3.43 -12.80 0.20
C ILE A 565 -2.82 -13.27 -1.13
N ARG A 566 -2.40 -14.54 -1.22
CA ARG A 566 -1.58 -15.04 -2.35
C ARG A 566 -1.61 -16.55 -2.54
N PHE A 567 -1.19 -17.02 -3.71
CA PHE A 567 -0.84 -18.42 -3.97
C PHE A 567 0.66 -18.70 -3.90
N GLY A 568 1.48 -17.66 -4.06
CA GLY A 568 2.93 -17.72 -3.92
C GLY A 568 3.53 -16.32 -3.84
N THR A 569 4.81 -16.26 -3.51
CA THR A 569 5.57 -15.02 -3.32
C THR A 569 6.86 -15.04 -4.13
N VAL A 570 7.15 -13.96 -4.83
CA VAL A 570 8.47 -13.69 -5.42
C VAL A 570 9.15 -12.65 -4.56
N PHE A 571 10.25 -13.03 -3.93
CA PHE A 571 11.05 -12.09 -3.15
C PHE A 571 12.11 -11.45 -4.02
N VAL A 572 12.19 -10.13 -3.92
CA VAL A 572 13.15 -9.29 -4.63
C VAL A 572 14.13 -8.72 -3.61
N ASP A 573 15.42 -8.97 -3.83
CA ASP A 573 16.48 -8.35 -3.06
C ASP A 573 17.06 -7.19 -3.89
N ALA A 574 16.54 -5.99 -3.66
CA ALA A 574 16.82 -4.80 -4.46
C ALA A 574 18.13 -4.12 -4.05
N LYS A 575 18.93 -3.72 -5.05
CA LYS A 575 20.17 -2.96 -4.87
C LYS A 575 20.17 -1.73 -5.75
N ILE A 576 20.57 -0.61 -5.18
CA ILE A 576 20.72 0.66 -5.88
C ILE A 576 22.21 0.99 -5.95
N ALA A 577 22.75 1.01 -7.17
CA ALA A 577 24.14 1.38 -7.40
C ALA A 577 24.35 2.88 -7.12
N SER A 578 25.42 3.19 -6.39
CA SER A 578 25.79 4.57 -6.04
C SER A 578 25.92 5.43 -7.28
N GLY A 579 25.06 6.45 -7.41
CA GLY A 579 24.99 7.31 -8.59
C GLY A 579 23.82 7.02 -9.55
N ALA A 580 22.97 6.03 -9.23
CA ALA A 580 21.58 5.97 -9.67
C ALA A 580 20.71 6.90 -8.79
N SER A 581 19.61 7.42 -9.35
CA SER A 581 18.60 8.27 -8.73
C SER A 581 17.43 7.51 -8.08
N ALA A 582 17.36 6.20 -8.25
CA ALA A 582 16.35 5.36 -7.64
C ALA A 582 16.46 5.45 -6.12
N ASP A 583 15.31 5.49 -5.47
CA ASP A 583 15.16 5.53 -4.02
C ASP A 583 14.15 4.48 -3.54
N LEU A 584 13.89 4.41 -2.24
CA LEU A 584 12.93 3.44 -1.69
C LEU A 584 11.54 3.60 -2.33
N ASN A 585 11.06 4.83 -2.49
CA ASN A 585 9.74 5.10 -3.09
C ASN A 585 9.63 4.51 -4.50
N ARG A 586 10.69 4.65 -5.30
CA ARG A 586 10.74 4.07 -6.64
C ARG A 586 10.71 2.55 -6.58
N VAL A 587 11.53 1.94 -5.72
CA VAL A 587 11.59 0.48 -5.57
C VAL A 587 10.24 -0.08 -5.12
N ASP A 588 9.61 0.54 -4.13
CA ASP A 588 8.30 0.16 -3.62
C ASP A 588 7.24 0.28 -4.71
N THR A 589 7.27 1.37 -5.49
CA THR A 589 6.36 1.57 -6.63
C THR A 589 6.51 0.46 -7.66
N ASP A 590 7.73 0.07 -8.02
CA ASP A 590 7.98 -1.00 -8.99
C ASP A 590 7.51 -2.36 -8.46
N VAL A 591 7.70 -2.65 -7.17
CA VAL A 591 7.24 -3.88 -6.50
C VAL A 591 5.72 -3.95 -6.42
N VAL A 592 5.05 -2.88 -5.98
CA VAL A 592 3.58 -2.80 -5.94
C VAL A 592 3.00 -3.01 -7.35
N ASN A 593 3.55 -2.35 -8.35
CA ASN A 593 3.11 -2.55 -9.74
C ASN A 593 3.35 -3.98 -10.23
N ALA A 594 4.44 -4.62 -9.83
CA ALA A 594 4.69 -6.02 -10.17
C ALA A 594 3.71 -6.97 -9.49
N THR A 595 3.37 -6.74 -8.22
CA THR A 595 2.30 -7.46 -7.50
C THR A 595 0.95 -7.29 -8.19
N GLU A 596 0.61 -6.09 -8.65
CA GLU A 596 -0.65 -5.85 -9.38
C GLU A 596 -0.79 -6.68 -10.66
N VAL A 597 0.32 -6.88 -11.38
CA VAL A 597 0.34 -7.71 -12.59
C VAL A 597 0.34 -9.18 -12.23
N LEU A 598 1.29 -9.62 -11.39
CA LEU A 598 1.54 -11.04 -11.11
C LEU A 598 0.51 -11.66 -10.17
N SER A 599 -0.27 -10.87 -9.44
CA SER A 599 -1.46 -11.34 -8.69
C SER A 599 -2.51 -11.97 -9.61
N GLN A 600 -2.48 -11.67 -10.92
CA GLN A 600 -3.33 -12.37 -11.90
C GLN A 600 -2.94 -13.85 -12.05
N ALA A 601 -1.68 -14.18 -11.81
CA ALA A 601 -1.17 -15.54 -11.67
C ALA A 601 -1.22 -16.03 -10.21
N GLY A 602 -1.71 -15.20 -9.28
CA GLY A 602 -1.78 -15.50 -7.85
C GLY A 602 -0.49 -15.24 -7.09
N LEU A 603 0.44 -14.44 -7.64
CA LEU A 603 1.72 -14.16 -7.00
C LEU A 603 1.77 -12.74 -6.41
N ASN A 604 2.37 -12.62 -5.23
CA ASN A 604 2.77 -11.33 -4.68
C ASN A 604 4.28 -11.14 -4.88
N VAL A 605 4.70 -9.91 -5.16
CA VAL A 605 6.11 -9.52 -5.23
C VAL A 605 6.44 -8.73 -3.99
N ARG A 606 7.53 -9.08 -3.31
CA ARG A 606 7.91 -8.45 -2.05
C ARG A 606 9.38 -8.10 -2.00
N LEU A 607 9.69 -6.96 -1.40
CA LEU A 607 11.07 -6.67 -1.02
C LEU A 607 11.51 -7.59 0.11
N ARG A 608 12.71 -8.14 -0.04
CA ARG A 608 13.39 -8.86 1.03
C ARG A 608 13.66 -7.86 2.16
N ASN A 609 13.13 -8.18 3.35
CA ASN A 609 13.27 -7.36 4.56
C ASN A 609 12.72 -5.92 4.42
N GLU A 610 11.82 -5.66 3.46
CA GLU A 610 11.16 -4.35 3.29
C GLU A 610 12.17 -3.19 3.14
N THR A 611 13.31 -3.45 2.49
CA THR A 611 14.38 -2.47 2.28
C THR A 611 15.10 -2.74 0.96
N PHE A 612 15.92 -1.78 0.55
CA PHE A 612 16.93 -1.96 -0.50
C PHE A 612 18.34 -1.83 0.09
N GLN A 613 19.35 -2.22 -0.70
CA GLN A 613 20.76 -2.06 -0.36
C GLN A 613 21.41 -0.98 -1.24
N LEU A 614 22.17 -0.07 -0.64
CA LEU A 614 23.06 0.82 -1.40
C LEU A 614 24.38 0.11 -1.67
N ILE A 615 24.78 0.04 -2.93
CA ILE A 615 26.01 -0.64 -3.34
C ILE A 615 26.96 0.37 -3.99
N ALA A 616 28.27 0.24 -3.75
CA ALA A 616 29.25 1.02 -4.49
C ALA A 616 29.17 0.68 -6.00
N ASN A 617 29.60 1.60 -6.87
CA ASN A 617 29.77 1.33 -8.30
C ASN A 617 31.23 0.92 -8.56
N PRO A 618 31.61 -0.36 -8.48
CA PRO A 618 32.96 -0.79 -8.80
C PRO A 618 33.18 -0.75 -10.32
N GLY A 619 33.70 0.37 -10.82
CA GLY A 619 34.36 0.39 -12.12
C GLY A 619 33.47 0.56 -13.36
N GLY A 620 32.26 1.12 -13.24
CA GLY A 620 31.47 1.52 -14.41
C GLY A 620 30.14 0.80 -14.60
N LEU A 621 29.78 -0.12 -13.69
CA LEU A 621 28.52 -0.88 -13.69
C LEU A 621 27.23 -0.03 -13.49
N LEU A 622 27.34 1.30 -13.46
CA LEU A 622 26.18 2.19 -13.56
C LEU A 622 25.64 2.29 -14.98
N ASP A 623 26.50 2.07 -15.97
CA ASP A 623 26.18 2.22 -17.40
C ASP A 623 26.60 0.95 -18.16
N PRO A 624 26.16 -0.27 -17.74
CA PRO A 624 26.63 -1.52 -18.29
C PRO A 624 26.38 -1.66 -19.79
N ASP A 625 27.40 -2.16 -20.49
CA ASP A 625 27.31 -2.65 -21.85
C ASP A 625 26.95 -4.14 -21.83
N LEU A 626 25.71 -4.43 -22.22
CA LEU A 626 25.14 -5.77 -22.29
C LEU A 626 25.33 -6.39 -23.68
N SER A 627 26.31 -5.89 -24.45
CA SER A 627 26.71 -6.44 -25.74
C SER A 627 27.34 -7.83 -25.57
N TYR A 628 26.52 -8.86 -25.71
CA TYR A 628 26.98 -10.23 -25.70
C TYR A 628 27.63 -10.64 -27.03
N THR A 629 28.49 -11.65 -26.97
CA THR A 629 29.01 -12.34 -28.17
C THR A 629 28.29 -13.67 -28.34
N GLU A 630 27.83 -13.98 -29.55
CA GLU A 630 27.33 -15.32 -29.90
C GLU A 630 28.43 -16.36 -29.66
N GLY A 631 28.10 -17.40 -28.92
CA GLY A 631 28.93 -18.55 -28.67
C GLY A 631 28.94 -19.53 -29.84
N THR A 632 29.79 -20.54 -29.74
CA THR A 632 30.03 -21.51 -30.83
C THR A 632 29.21 -22.79 -30.70
N ASN A 633 28.44 -22.97 -29.62
CA ASN A 633 27.73 -24.19 -29.26
C ASN A 633 26.22 -23.96 -29.34
N GLY A 634 25.53 -24.52 -30.33
CA GLY A 634 24.07 -24.40 -30.39
C GLY A 634 23.38 -24.85 -29.09
N CYS A 635 22.42 -24.07 -28.60
CA CYS A 635 21.57 -24.47 -27.48
C CYS A 635 20.70 -25.68 -27.86
N ALA A 636 20.39 -26.54 -26.88
CA ALA A 636 19.47 -27.65 -27.09
C ALA A 636 18.06 -27.17 -27.46
N ASN A 637 17.65 -26.03 -26.88
CA ASN A 637 16.46 -25.33 -27.29
C ASN A 637 16.84 -24.20 -28.28
N PRO A 638 16.33 -24.21 -29.51
CA PRO A 638 16.58 -23.13 -30.48
C PRO A 638 15.99 -21.78 -30.05
N ALA A 639 15.18 -21.75 -28.98
CA ALA A 639 14.67 -20.52 -28.39
C ALA A 639 15.66 -19.79 -27.48
N GLN A 640 16.67 -20.49 -26.97
CA GLN A 640 17.71 -19.91 -26.13
C GLN A 640 18.88 -19.44 -26.99
N ARG A 641 19.61 -18.43 -26.53
CA ARG A 641 20.85 -17.99 -27.18
C ARG A 641 22.04 -18.69 -26.55
N ASP A 642 23.03 -19.03 -27.38
CA ASP A 642 24.36 -19.42 -26.89
C ASP A 642 25.20 -18.15 -26.66
N GLY A 643 24.60 -17.09 -26.11
CA GLY A 643 25.36 -15.88 -25.79
C GLY A 643 26.37 -16.15 -24.68
N GLN A 644 27.57 -15.59 -24.77
CA GLN A 644 28.41 -15.42 -23.59
C GLN A 644 28.05 -14.11 -22.89
N ARG A 645 27.75 -14.19 -21.60
CA ARG A 645 27.55 -13.02 -20.75
C ARG A 645 28.79 -12.14 -20.77
N THR A 646 28.59 -10.82 -20.72
CA THR A 646 29.69 -9.88 -20.60
C THR A 646 30.32 -9.99 -19.21
N GLN A 647 31.58 -9.56 -19.08
CA GLN A 647 32.21 -9.52 -17.75
C GLN A 647 31.46 -8.58 -16.82
N GLU A 648 30.88 -7.50 -17.35
CA GLU A 648 30.07 -6.55 -16.59
C GLU A 648 28.79 -7.19 -16.02
N GLU A 649 28.10 -8.04 -16.80
CA GLU A 649 26.96 -8.82 -16.31
C GLU A 649 27.36 -9.79 -15.19
N ILE A 650 28.49 -10.48 -15.35
CA ILE A 650 29.02 -11.41 -14.36
C ILE A 650 29.35 -10.67 -13.06
N ASP A 651 30.05 -9.54 -13.17
CA ASP A 651 30.45 -8.73 -12.02
C ASP A 651 29.25 -8.13 -11.30
N LEU A 652 28.26 -7.63 -12.05
CA LEU A 652 27.01 -7.10 -11.50
C LEU A 652 26.24 -8.17 -10.71
N LEU A 653 26.02 -9.36 -11.29
CA LEU A 653 25.27 -10.42 -10.62
C LEU A 653 26.01 -11.08 -9.45
N ALA A 654 27.33 -10.92 -9.41
CA ALA A 654 28.13 -11.31 -8.25
C ALA A 654 28.08 -10.28 -7.12
N LEU A 655 27.65 -9.04 -7.41
CA LEU A 655 27.68 -7.94 -6.46
C LEU A 655 26.56 -8.08 -5.42
N LEU A 656 26.95 -8.37 -4.17
CA LEU A 656 26.05 -8.41 -3.00
C LEU A 656 24.78 -9.23 -3.24
N ARG A 657 24.95 -10.41 -3.83
CA ARG A 657 23.85 -11.33 -4.09
C ARG A 657 23.14 -11.76 -2.81
N SER A 658 21.83 -11.94 -2.87
CA SER A 658 21.05 -12.45 -1.75
C SER A 658 21.64 -13.77 -1.24
N PRO A 659 21.77 -13.95 0.09
CA PRO A 659 22.13 -15.25 0.67
C PRO A 659 21.03 -16.29 0.46
N THR A 660 19.80 -15.86 0.17
CA THR A 660 18.65 -16.73 -0.12
C THR A 660 18.56 -16.97 -1.62
N GLN A 661 18.86 -18.20 -2.06
CA GLN A 661 18.98 -18.56 -3.48
C GLN A 661 17.68 -18.39 -4.29
N THR A 662 16.53 -18.41 -3.64
CA THR A 662 15.22 -18.23 -4.28
C THR A 662 14.88 -16.75 -4.51
N ASP A 663 15.69 -15.82 -4.01
CA ASP A 663 15.47 -14.40 -4.19
C ASP A 663 15.91 -13.94 -5.57
N VAL A 664 15.07 -13.12 -6.18
CA VAL A 664 15.39 -12.42 -7.41
C VAL A 664 16.28 -11.22 -7.05
N ASN A 665 17.50 -11.21 -7.54
CA ASN A 665 18.42 -10.10 -7.33
C ASN A 665 18.06 -9.00 -8.33
N LEU A 666 17.73 -7.81 -7.83
CA LEU A 666 17.33 -6.69 -8.68
C LEU A 666 18.32 -5.53 -8.51
N TYR A 667 18.88 -5.07 -9.62
CA TYR A 667 19.85 -3.98 -9.64
C TYR A 667 19.26 -2.77 -10.35
N TYR A 668 19.36 -1.59 -9.72
CA TYR A 668 19.05 -0.31 -10.36
C TYR A 668 20.34 0.31 -10.90
N ALA A 669 20.42 0.50 -12.21
CA ALA A 669 21.52 1.14 -12.92
C ALA A 669 21.05 2.42 -13.62
N ARG A 670 21.99 3.31 -13.95
CA ARG A 670 21.69 4.60 -14.58
C ARG A 670 21.33 4.44 -16.05
N THR A 671 22.20 3.77 -16.81
CA THR A 671 21.96 3.41 -18.20
C THR A 671 22.32 1.93 -18.45
N ALA A 672 21.94 1.37 -19.59
CA ALA A 672 22.29 0.03 -20.03
C ALA A 672 22.07 -0.02 -21.55
N PHE A 673 23.02 -0.60 -22.29
CA PHE A 673 23.00 -0.59 -23.75
C PHE A 673 23.16 -2.00 -24.33
N ARG A 674 22.54 -2.21 -25.49
CA ARG A 674 22.75 -3.36 -26.35
C ARG A 674 23.85 -3.10 -27.39
N SER A 675 24.25 -4.14 -28.11
CA SER A 675 25.26 -4.10 -29.19
C SER A 675 24.90 -3.22 -30.40
N ASP A 676 23.64 -2.84 -30.54
CA ASP A 676 23.17 -1.85 -31.52
C ASP A 676 23.09 -0.42 -30.97
N ASN A 677 23.67 -0.18 -29.78
CA ASN A 677 23.56 1.05 -28.98
C ASN A 677 22.12 1.40 -28.57
N ALA A 678 21.15 0.48 -28.69
CA ALA A 678 19.82 0.70 -28.15
C ALA A 678 19.87 0.67 -26.62
N GLN A 679 19.32 1.70 -26.00
CA GLN A 679 19.14 1.75 -24.55
C GLN A 679 17.97 0.83 -24.16
N LEU A 680 18.11 0.12 -23.04
CA LEU A 680 17.07 -0.76 -22.50
C LEU A 680 16.14 -0.03 -21.52
N SER A 681 15.23 -0.74 -20.87
CA SER A 681 14.42 -0.22 -19.75
C SER A 681 14.43 -1.18 -18.57
N GLY A 682 14.38 -2.47 -18.87
CA GLY A 682 14.74 -3.56 -17.98
C GLY A 682 15.52 -4.61 -18.76
N TYR A 683 16.13 -5.54 -18.02
CA TYR A 683 16.75 -6.73 -18.59
C TYR A 683 16.77 -7.86 -17.56
N ALA A 684 16.18 -9.00 -17.91
CA ALA A 684 16.29 -10.24 -17.16
C ALA A 684 17.50 -11.06 -17.63
N ILE A 685 18.39 -11.39 -16.71
CA ILE A 685 19.51 -12.30 -16.97
C ILE A 685 19.09 -13.67 -16.47
N GLY A 686 18.36 -14.39 -17.33
CA GLY A 686 17.73 -15.67 -17.01
C GLY A 686 18.23 -16.84 -17.88
N PRO A 687 17.80 -18.07 -17.53
CA PRO A 687 18.06 -19.26 -18.34
C PRO A 687 17.27 -19.29 -19.67
N ASP A 688 16.27 -18.43 -19.84
CA ASP A 688 15.57 -18.17 -21.11
C ASP A 688 16.50 -17.54 -22.14
N GLU A 689 17.32 -16.57 -21.72
CA GLU A 689 18.28 -15.90 -22.61
C GLU A 689 19.53 -16.75 -22.84
N TYR A 690 20.08 -17.40 -21.80
CA TYR A 690 21.37 -18.12 -21.87
C TYR A 690 21.26 -19.59 -21.47
N CYS A 691 21.45 -20.51 -22.43
CA CYS A 691 21.27 -21.94 -22.17
C CYS A 691 22.40 -22.61 -21.35
N ASN A 692 23.63 -22.07 -21.40
CA ASN A 692 24.82 -22.73 -20.86
C ASN A 692 25.49 -22.00 -19.69
N GLN A 693 25.13 -20.75 -19.42
CA GLN A 693 25.88 -19.88 -18.50
C GLN A 693 25.07 -19.41 -17.28
N VAL A 694 23.74 -19.46 -17.36
CA VAL A 694 22.86 -18.97 -16.31
C VAL A 694 22.12 -20.11 -15.64
N ASN A 695 22.20 -20.13 -14.32
CA ASN A 695 21.42 -20.92 -13.42
C ASN A 695 20.60 -19.95 -12.57
N ILE A 696 19.29 -20.11 -12.66
CA ILE A 696 18.32 -19.25 -12.00
C ILE A 696 18.57 -19.08 -10.49
N LEU A 697 19.07 -20.10 -9.80
CA LEU A 697 19.31 -20.06 -8.36
C LEU A 697 20.69 -19.52 -7.97
N THR A 698 21.68 -19.52 -8.87
CA THR A 698 23.08 -19.20 -8.51
C THR A 698 23.65 -17.95 -9.16
N ASN A 699 23.18 -17.56 -10.34
CA ASN A 699 23.76 -16.43 -11.07
C ASN A 699 22.79 -15.79 -12.08
N SER A 700 21.51 -15.71 -11.71
CA SER A 700 20.49 -14.90 -12.40
C SER A 700 20.14 -13.64 -11.61
N GLY A 701 19.48 -12.70 -12.28
CA GLY A 701 18.97 -11.48 -11.69
C GLY A 701 18.32 -10.58 -12.72
N LEU A 702 17.90 -9.40 -12.27
CA LEU A 702 17.23 -8.39 -13.05
C LEU A 702 18.02 -7.08 -12.98
N LEU A 703 18.04 -6.35 -14.07
CA LEU A 703 18.51 -4.99 -14.17
C LEU A 703 17.34 -4.09 -14.51
N LEU A 704 17.10 -3.07 -13.71
CA LEU A 704 16.17 -1.98 -14.01
C LEU A 704 16.94 -0.69 -14.18
N MET A 705 16.44 0.14 -15.09
CA MET A 705 17.03 1.42 -15.38
C MET A 705 16.32 2.51 -14.58
N ASP A 706 17.13 3.33 -13.94
CA ASP A 706 16.77 4.41 -13.03
C ASP A 706 16.05 5.59 -13.72
N ARG A 707 16.14 5.67 -15.04
CA ARG A 707 15.60 6.81 -15.76
C ARG A 707 14.07 6.83 -15.71
N ALA A 708 13.52 8.00 -15.39
CA ALA A 708 12.16 8.40 -15.76
C ALA A 708 12.02 8.46 -17.29
N LEU A 709 12.00 7.31 -17.95
CA LEU A 709 11.78 7.25 -19.39
C LEU A 709 10.33 7.65 -19.68
N THR A 710 10.20 8.47 -20.72
CA THR A 710 8.98 8.83 -21.46
C THR A 710 8.13 7.64 -21.92
N ILE A 711 8.62 6.40 -21.77
CA ILE A 711 7.85 5.17 -21.93
C ILE A 711 7.37 4.83 -20.53
N GLY A 712 6.24 5.40 -20.11
CA GLY A 712 5.79 5.31 -18.74
C GLY A 712 5.28 3.92 -18.35
N SER A 713 5.85 2.80 -18.81
CA SER A 713 5.36 1.46 -18.46
C SER A 713 5.71 1.14 -17.00
N PRO A 714 4.75 1.21 -16.04
CA PRO A 714 4.98 0.76 -14.67
C PRO A 714 5.10 -0.76 -14.56
N GLY A 715 5.02 -1.51 -15.67
CA GLY A 715 5.03 -2.97 -15.69
C GLY A 715 6.40 -3.60 -15.87
N ILE A 716 7.49 -2.82 -15.96
CA ILE A 716 8.82 -3.34 -16.34
C ILE A 716 9.28 -4.42 -15.36
N LEU A 717 9.21 -4.19 -14.04
CA LEU A 717 9.62 -5.24 -13.09
C LEU A 717 8.80 -6.52 -13.25
N ALA A 718 7.48 -6.41 -13.48
CA ALA A 718 6.63 -7.58 -13.72
C ALA A 718 7.04 -8.35 -14.98
N HIS A 719 7.37 -7.60 -16.05
CA HIS A 719 7.85 -8.13 -17.32
C HIS A 719 9.16 -8.89 -17.15
N GLU A 720 10.14 -8.25 -16.51
CA GLU A 720 11.46 -8.86 -16.27
C GLU A 720 11.38 -10.05 -15.29
N ILE A 721 10.51 -9.99 -14.27
CA ILE A 721 10.22 -11.17 -13.44
C ILE A 721 9.58 -12.27 -14.31
N GLY A 722 8.71 -11.90 -15.25
CA GLY A 722 8.07 -12.80 -16.21
C GLY A 722 9.07 -13.66 -16.98
N HIS A 723 10.17 -13.07 -17.44
CA HIS A 723 11.30 -13.79 -18.06
C HIS A 723 11.89 -14.88 -17.16
N LEU A 724 12.08 -14.59 -15.87
CA LEU A 724 12.58 -15.60 -14.92
C LEU A 724 11.53 -16.66 -14.57
N LEU A 725 10.25 -16.28 -14.56
CA LEU A 725 9.14 -17.15 -14.17
C LEU A 725 8.64 -18.03 -15.30
N ILE A 726 8.69 -17.60 -16.56
CA ILE A 726 8.29 -18.40 -17.71
C ILE A 726 9.44 -19.37 -18.04
N SER A 727 9.10 -20.60 -18.39
CA SER A 727 10.10 -21.65 -18.58
C SER A 727 10.96 -21.32 -19.79
N PRO A 728 12.29 -21.52 -19.72
CA PRO A 728 13.20 -21.35 -20.86
C PRO A 728 12.78 -22.12 -22.11
N ASP A 729 12.04 -23.22 -21.94
CA ASP A 729 11.45 -23.98 -23.06
C ASP A 729 10.49 -23.14 -23.92
N ASN A 730 10.09 -21.96 -23.44
CA ASN A 730 9.09 -21.08 -24.02
C ASN A 730 9.63 -19.69 -24.41
N ALA A 731 10.97 -19.50 -24.41
CA ALA A 731 11.66 -18.23 -24.68
C ALA A 731 11.25 -17.53 -26.00
N LEU A 732 10.84 -18.29 -27.01
CA LEU A 732 10.34 -17.77 -28.31
C LEU A 732 8.87 -18.11 -28.58
N SER A 733 8.14 -18.55 -27.55
CA SER A 733 6.73 -18.85 -27.69
C SER A 733 5.89 -17.58 -27.60
N ASN A 734 4.61 -17.70 -27.96
CA ASN A 734 3.59 -16.70 -27.65
C ASN A 734 3.29 -16.55 -26.13
N LEU A 735 4.02 -17.22 -25.25
CA LEU A 735 3.96 -16.98 -23.81
C LEU A 735 4.96 -15.91 -23.36
N GLU A 736 6.05 -15.69 -24.09
CA GLU A 736 7.08 -14.71 -23.76
C GLU A 736 7.04 -13.55 -24.76
N HIS A 737 7.69 -13.65 -25.90
CA HIS A 737 7.68 -12.63 -26.95
C HIS A 737 7.07 -13.18 -28.24
N GLY A 738 5.75 -13.07 -28.40
CA GLY A 738 5.10 -13.58 -29.62
C GLY A 738 3.61 -13.31 -29.77
N VAL A 739 3.01 -12.56 -28.83
CA VAL A 739 1.59 -12.20 -28.88
C VAL A 739 1.49 -10.81 -29.50
N ALA A 740 0.71 -10.69 -30.57
CA ALA A 740 0.36 -9.38 -31.14
C ALA A 740 -0.53 -8.54 -30.21
N ASP A 741 -0.90 -9.09 -29.04
CA ASP A 741 -1.68 -8.42 -28.03
C ASP A 741 -0.80 -7.42 -27.25
N SER A 742 -1.09 -6.13 -27.41
CA SER A 742 -0.45 -5.04 -26.68
C SER A 742 -0.75 -5.06 -25.18
N MET A 743 -1.74 -5.84 -24.74
CA MET A 743 -2.10 -6.01 -23.33
C MET A 743 -1.36 -7.17 -22.66
N ASN A 744 -0.62 -8.00 -23.39
CA ASN A 744 0.14 -9.07 -22.75
C ASN A 744 1.27 -8.48 -21.87
N PHE A 745 1.42 -8.92 -20.62
CA PHE A 745 2.43 -8.33 -19.73
C PHE A 745 3.89 -8.53 -20.19
N MET A 746 4.14 -9.53 -21.03
CA MET A 746 5.43 -9.75 -21.70
C MET A 746 5.59 -8.89 -22.97
N ASN A 747 4.66 -7.98 -23.26
CA ASN A 747 4.82 -6.97 -24.30
C ASN A 747 5.38 -5.69 -23.66
N GLY A 748 6.44 -5.11 -24.23
CA GLY A 748 7.06 -3.88 -23.71
C GLY A 748 6.15 -2.64 -23.72
N SER A 749 4.97 -2.71 -24.33
CA SER A 749 3.94 -1.67 -24.28
C SER A 749 2.87 -1.86 -23.20
N ALA A 750 2.81 -3.05 -22.59
CA ALA A 750 1.85 -3.34 -21.53
C ALA A 750 2.28 -2.66 -20.22
N THR A 751 1.30 -2.40 -19.36
CA THR A 751 1.44 -1.63 -18.13
C THR A 751 0.76 -2.35 -16.98
N SER A 752 0.95 -1.98 -15.72
CA SER A 752 0.23 -2.64 -14.62
C SER A 752 -1.30 -2.69 -14.78
N LEU A 753 -1.90 -1.75 -15.54
CA LEU A 753 -3.35 -1.72 -15.81
C LEU A 753 -3.82 -2.42 -17.07
N THR A 754 -2.97 -2.48 -18.08
CA THR A 754 -3.30 -3.15 -19.34
C THR A 754 -2.71 -4.52 -19.42
N SER A 755 -1.74 -4.85 -18.56
CA SER A 755 -1.08 -6.13 -18.50
C SER A 755 -2.07 -7.21 -18.13
N VAL A 756 -2.01 -8.27 -18.92
CA VAL A 756 -2.85 -9.45 -18.82
C VAL A 756 -1.92 -10.64 -18.80
N ILE A 757 -2.15 -11.50 -17.83
CA ILE A 757 -1.53 -12.83 -17.81
C ILE A 757 -2.53 -13.81 -18.42
N THR A 758 -2.14 -14.42 -19.53
CA THR A 758 -2.96 -15.46 -20.16
C THR A 758 -2.99 -16.73 -19.29
N PRO A 759 -4.02 -17.59 -19.41
CA PRO A 759 -4.03 -18.88 -18.70
C PRO A 759 -2.79 -19.74 -19.00
N GLY A 760 -2.25 -19.69 -20.23
CA GLY A 760 -1.02 -20.38 -20.61
C GLY A 760 0.20 -19.86 -19.87
N GLN A 761 0.34 -18.52 -19.75
CA GLN A 761 1.41 -17.90 -18.97
C GLN A 761 1.27 -18.21 -17.48
N SER A 762 0.06 -18.10 -16.93
CA SER A 762 -0.22 -18.47 -15.53
C SER A 762 0.17 -19.91 -15.23
N LEU A 763 -0.18 -20.86 -16.11
CA LEU A 763 0.20 -22.27 -15.95
C LEU A 763 1.72 -22.46 -15.95
N ASN A 764 2.42 -21.70 -16.79
CA ASN A 764 3.86 -21.79 -16.93
C ASN A 764 4.61 -21.16 -15.74
N ILE A 765 4.13 -20.00 -15.29
CA ILE A 765 4.58 -19.30 -14.08
C ILE A 765 4.44 -20.22 -12.87
N ASN A 766 3.23 -20.75 -12.64
CA ASN A 766 2.92 -21.63 -11.52
C ASN A 766 3.32 -23.09 -11.75
N ARG A 767 4.29 -23.37 -12.63
CA ARG A 767 4.72 -24.75 -12.88
C ARG A 767 5.26 -25.39 -11.60
N LEU A 768 5.10 -26.70 -11.50
CA LEU A 768 5.67 -27.44 -10.39
C LEU A 768 7.19 -27.23 -10.35
N ASN A 769 7.73 -26.90 -9.18
CA ASN A 769 9.15 -26.58 -8.97
C ASN A 769 9.62 -25.29 -9.66
N ALA A 770 8.73 -24.31 -9.87
CA ALA A 770 9.15 -22.95 -10.22
C ALA A 770 10.16 -22.44 -9.16
N PRO A 771 11.40 -22.11 -9.56
CA PRO A 771 12.54 -22.04 -8.63
C PRO A 771 12.55 -20.79 -7.74
N VAL A 772 11.85 -19.73 -8.12
CA VAL A 772 11.83 -18.44 -7.40
C VAL A 772 10.46 -18.12 -6.79
N ILE A 773 9.48 -19.03 -6.93
CA ILE A 773 8.18 -18.90 -6.27
C ILE A 773 8.26 -19.58 -4.92
N VAL A 774 8.21 -18.78 -3.86
CA VAL A 774 8.16 -19.25 -2.49
C VAL A 774 6.70 -19.40 -2.07
N PRO A 775 6.29 -20.53 -1.48
CA PRO A 775 4.94 -20.72 -1.00
C PRO A 775 4.49 -19.64 0.00
#